data_AF-A0AAE3DTH0-F1
#
_entry.id   AF-A0AAE3DTH0-F1
#
_cell.length_a   1.000
_cell.length_b   1.000
_cell.length_c   1.000
_cell.angle_alpha   90.00
_cell.angle_beta   90.00
_cell.angle_gamma   90.00
#
_symmetry.space_group_name_H-M   'P 1'
#
loop_
_entity.id
_entity.type
_entity.pdbx_description
1 polymer ?
#
loop_
_entity_poly.entity_id
_entity_poly.type
_entity_poly.pdbx_seq_one_letter_code
_entity_poly.pdbx_strand_id
1 'polypeptide(L)'
;MKKKWIAAVLCFSVLTTLTGPFVKADDTVQEESILEKYEHQHRDIGEAVYREAAFAFAGGDGSESSPYEISSAEELQYLAELLAEDALSDYRGKYYILTADISLNDVSNYENWGEQRPSYDWKTIGTKAAFTGVFDGNGHTISGLYLNRDIEENNTDASVDYCGLFADVYQGTIKNLNLTNVYIEVSGDSSRVGGIAGMASKTQILDCTVDGTLIGYDGYYGGIAGSASGTISGCEFSGSVSAAKNLQNSQSGQAYVGGIAGDFSSAVVGTGDESADDFEGIINCVNKGTIEIENGYQSALAAGGIAGSNSARITGCTNEGTVEAKAAAEDREELGTAALSIGGIAGSFVVAVLGEDGVLSGCENTGTVMSDSANTGGIVGTVDLSDPRYAVTIENCKNTGKVFSANHYYAGIAADIGVKADNTLTIAGCTNETDFTEGEGAGIVYELVMQKGNMLLSGNVNHGTITSSGQNAAGILCYTANMGDDWQLNIEDCENTADISSEGNVGGIAGFTAYYKTDEAGSSFNIQNCKNSGNLSSTTTNGYIGGILAVDGFMQTQTTIDSCENSGTISFTKSWVMQENELKTENDDGEKEDASLFTLSVMGGGIVGRIGEAVMLSVDADKPDGQEINKKDALVRISNCVNTGALSYEEPQKGDGVTEEDLQKAAETYWKASMGGILGDCSCTNGYSVNFENCTYNTERGIGNTELPDIE
;
A
#
# COMPACT_ATOMS: atom_id res chain seq x y z
N MET A 1 -14.46 -7.15 43.82
CA MET A 1 -13.89 -8.40 43.26
C MET A 1 -14.39 -8.56 41.83
N LYS A 2 -13.44 -8.66 40.88
CA LYS A 2 -13.56 -9.03 39.44
C LYS A 2 -14.39 -8.06 38.55
N LYS A 3 -13.80 -7.06 37.87
CA LYS A 3 -13.08 -7.08 36.55
C LYS A 3 -13.84 -7.81 35.43
N LYS A 4 -14.39 -7.04 34.47
CA LYS A 4 -14.41 -7.34 33.04
C LYS A 4 -14.16 -6.03 32.29
N TRP A 5 -13.13 -6.05 31.45
CA TRP A 5 -12.69 -4.98 30.56
C TRP A 5 -13.41 -5.18 29.22
N ILE A 6 -13.93 -4.10 28.64
CA ILE A 6 -14.26 -4.00 27.22
C ILE A 6 -13.51 -2.76 26.74
N ALA A 7 -12.50 -2.97 25.90
CA ALA A 7 -11.78 -1.92 25.21
C ALA A 7 -12.50 -1.69 23.87
N ALA A 8 -13.13 -0.52 23.73
CA ALA A 8 -13.54 0.01 22.45
C ALA A 8 -12.52 1.08 22.09
N VAL A 9 -11.69 0.81 21.08
CA VAL A 9 -10.81 1.82 20.45
C VAL A 9 -11.61 2.37 19.27
N LEU A 10 -12.35 3.45 19.55
CA LEU A 10 -12.87 4.34 18.52
C LEU A 10 -11.81 5.42 18.32
N CYS A 11 -11.14 5.40 17.17
CA CYS A 11 -10.19 6.41 16.75
C CYS A 11 -10.91 7.77 16.65
N PHE A 12 -10.61 8.66 17.59
CA PHE A 12 -10.82 10.09 17.43
C PHE A 12 -9.66 10.64 16.61
N SER A 13 -9.92 11.09 15.38
CA SER A 13 -8.97 11.90 14.61
C SER A 13 -9.72 12.95 13.78
N VAL A 14 -10.23 14.00 14.43
CA VAL A 14 -10.50 15.29 13.78
C VAL A 14 -10.33 16.42 14.80
N LEU A 15 -9.21 17.13 14.74
CA LEU A 15 -8.96 18.50 15.23
C LEU A 15 -7.51 18.78 14.85
N THR A 16 -7.16 19.65 13.89
CA THR A 16 -7.43 21.10 13.81
C THR A 16 -7.35 21.53 12.34
N THR A 17 -8.25 22.36 11.79
CA THR A 17 -8.07 23.82 11.74
C THR A 17 -9.42 24.52 11.57
N LEU A 18 -9.79 25.47 12.43
CA LEU A 18 -10.66 26.61 12.09
C LEU A 18 -10.55 27.65 13.22
N THR A 19 -9.98 28.80 12.91
CA THR A 19 -9.95 29.97 13.80
C THR A 19 -11.31 30.68 13.79
N GLY A 20 -12.01 30.73 14.91
CA GLY A 20 -13.25 31.50 15.12
C GLY A 20 -13.74 31.43 16.57
N PRO A 21 -14.41 32.45 17.13
CA PRO A 21 -14.30 32.81 18.55
C PRO A 21 -15.09 31.90 19.49
N PHE A 22 -14.47 31.64 20.65
CA PHE A 22 -15.01 30.94 21.81
C PHE A 22 -16.44 31.37 22.19
N VAL A 23 -17.35 30.39 22.27
CA VAL A 23 -18.56 30.46 23.10
C VAL A 23 -18.48 29.34 24.15
N LYS A 24 -18.73 29.71 25.41
CA LYS A 24 -18.62 28.84 26.59
C LYS A 24 -19.68 27.74 26.60
N ALA A 25 -19.26 26.57 27.09
CA ALA A 25 -20.08 25.43 27.41
C ALA A 25 -21.04 25.71 28.59
N ASP A 26 -22.33 25.52 28.37
CA ASP A 26 -23.26 24.86 29.30
C ASP A 26 -24.59 24.62 28.54
N ASP A 27 -24.84 23.38 28.12
CA ASP A 27 -26.19 22.83 27.93
C ASP A 27 -26.09 21.32 27.66
N THR A 28 -26.67 20.53 28.57
CA THR A 28 -26.80 19.08 28.45
C THR A 28 -27.74 18.72 27.30
N VAL A 29 -27.21 18.15 26.23
CA VAL A 29 -27.99 17.54 25.14
C VAL A 29 -28.04 16.03 25.38
N GLN A 30 -29.26 15.47 25.49
CA GLN A 30 -29.48 14.04 25.29
C GLN A 30 -29.16 13.72 23.83
N GLU A 31 -28.09 12.99 23.56
CA GLU A 31 -27.83 12.42 22.24
C GLU A 31 -28.88 11.33 21.94
N GLU A 32 -29.89 11.66 21.15
CA GLU A 32 -30.52 10.66 20.30
C GLU A 32 -29.53 10.37 19.15
N SER A 33 -28.98 9.15 19.14
CA SER A 33 -28.14 8.63 18.06
C SER A 33 -28.86 8.76 16.73
N ILE A 34 -28.37 9.63 15.85
CA ILE A 34 -28.85 9.82 14.48
C ILE A 34 -28.18 8.83 13.50
N LEU A 35 -27.44 7.83 14.00
CA LEU A 35 -26.93 6.73 13.17
C LEU A 35 -28.10 5.90 12.66
N GLU A 36 -28.38 5.98 11.35
CA GLU A 36 -29.24 5.02 10.67
C GLU A 36 -28.74 3.61 10.99
N LYS A 37 -29.68 2.74 11.36
CA LYS A 37 -29.40 1.35 11.68
C LYS A 37 -28.86 0.68 10.42
N TYR A 38 -27.67 0.08 10.50
CA TYR A 38 -27.08 -0.73 9.42
C TYR A 38 -28.12 -1.78 8.97
N GLU A 39 -28.33 -1.92 7.66
CA GLU A 39 -29.15 -3.00 7.07
C GLU A 39 -28.26 -3.90 6.22
N HIS A 40 -28.09 -5.14 6.67
CA HIS A 40 -27.17 -6.13 6.12
C HIS A 40 -27.69 -6.76 4.81
N GLN A 41 -26.78 -7.14 3.92
CA GLN A 41 -27.16 -7.73 2.63
C GLN A 41 -27.50 -9.21 2.80
N HIS A 42 -28.77 -9.54 2.57
CA HIS A 42 -29.27 -10.90 2.51
C HIS A 42 -29.71 -11.25 1.08
N ARG A 43 -29.38 -12.47 0.65
CA ARG A 43 -29.74 -13.02 -0.67
C ARG A 43 -30.76 -14.13 -0.48
N ASP A 44 -31.78 -14.17 -1.33
CA ASP A 44 -32.73 -15.28 -1.33
C ASP A 44 -32.04 -16.55 -1.85
N ILE A 45 -31.64 -17.42 -0.93
CA ILE A 45 -30.98 -18.69 -1.23
C ILE A 45 -31.95 -19.85 -1.01
N GLY A 46 -31.98 -20.78 -1.97
CA GLY A 46 -32.78 -21.99 -1.86
C GLY A 46 -32.28 -22.94 -0.76
N GLU A 47 -33.15 -23.83 -0.27
CA GLU A 47 -32.78 -24.83 0.74
C GLU A 47 -31.62 -25.73 0.23
N ALA A 48 -30.59 -25.87 1.06
CA ALA A 48 -29.40 -26.66 0.75
C ALA A 48 -29.72 -28.15 0.63
N VAL A 49 -29.14 -28.81 -0.37
CA VAL A 49 -29.30 -30.24 -0.64
C VAL A 49 -27.96 -30.94 -0.48
N TYR A 50 -27.83 -31.75 0.57
CA TYR A 50 -26.60 -32.49 0.84
C TYR A 50 -26.65 -33.92 0.30
N ARG A 51 -25.47 -34.46 0.00
CA ARG A 51 -25.28 -35.88 -0.30
C ARG A 51 -25.48 -36.71 0.96
N GLU A 52 -25.97 -37.94 0.83
CA GLU A 52 -26.03 -38.90 1.94
C GLU A 52 -24.61 -39.39 2.27
N ALA A 53 -24.21 -39.31 3.54
CA ALA A 53 -22.90 -39.77 3.99
C ALA A 53 -22.76 -41.30 3.93
N ALA A 54 -21.53 -41.77 3.76
CA ALA A 54 -21.18 -43.17 3.99
C ALA A 54 -21.31 -43.52 5.49
N PHE A 55 -21.42 -44.81 5.80
CA PHE A 55 -21.47 -45.28 7.19
C PHE A 55 -20.08 -45.52 7.82
N ALA A 56 -19.04 -45.60 7.00
CA ALA A 56 -17.65 -45.85 7.40
C ALA A 56 -16.70 -45.45 6.27
N PHE A 57 -15.41 -45.27 6.60
CA PHE A 57 -14.33 -45.11 5.63
C PHE A 57 -13.97 -46.43 4.94
N ALA A 58 -13.34 -46.35 3.77
CA ALA A 58 -12.94 -47.52 2.97
C ALA A 58 -11.93 -48.44 3.69
N GLY A 59 -11.11 -47.84 4.56
CA GLY A 59 -10.04 -48.50 5.28
C GLY A 59 -9.41 -47.59 6.33
N GLY A 60 -8.41 -48.13 7.04
CA GLY A 60 -7.67 -47.41 8.07
C GLY A 60 -8.29 -47.41 9.46
N ASP A 61 -7.49 -47.04 10.45
CA ASP A 61 -7.92 -46.84 11.85
C ASP A 61 -7.70 -45.39 12.34
N GLY A 62 -7.30 -44.50 11.41
CA GLY A 62 -7.06 -43.08 11.68
C GLY A 62 -5.76 -42.81 12.42
N SER A 63 -4.89 -43.81 12.62
CA SER A 63 -3.52 -43.61 13.09
C SER A 63 -2.61 -43.12 11.96
N GLU A 64 -1.47 -42.52 12.29
CA GLU A 64 -0.47 -42.08 11.31
C GLU A 64 0.01 -43.22 10.39
N SER A 65 0.16 -44.43 10.95
CA SER A 65 0.58 -45.62 10.19
C SER A 65 -0.53 -46.26 9.36
N SER A 66 -1.79 -45.93 9.63
CA SER A 66 -2.95 -46.46 8.93
C SER A 66 -4.07 -45.41 8.87
N PRO A 67 -3.87 -44.30 8.13
CA PRO A 67 -4.85 -43.23 8.02
C PRO A 67 -6.21 -43.73 7.51
N TYR A 68 -7.29 -43.04 7.86
CA TYR A 68 -8.59 -43.33 7.25
C TYR A 68 -8.54 -43.05 5.75
N GLU A 69 -8.90 -44.05 4.95
CA GLU A 69 -8.89 -43.98 3.49
C GLU A 69 -10.21 -43.40 2.97
N ILE A 70 -10.13 -42.34 2.16
CA ILE A 70 -11.27 -41.71 1.51
C ILE A 70 -11.12 -41.89 -0.01
N SER A 71 -12.14 -42.46 -0.63
CA SER A 71 -12.17 -42.80 -2.06
C SER A 71 -13.42 -42.28 -2.78
N SER A 72 -14.37 -41.69 -2.04
CA SER A 72 -15.66 -41.26 -2.56
C SER A 72 -16.18 -39.98 -1.87
N ALA A 73 -17.13 -39.31 -2.53
CA ALA A 73 -17.76 -38.11 -2.00
C ALA A 73 -18.58 -38.39 -0.74
N GLU A 74 -19.20 -39.57 -0.65
CA GLU A 74 -19.98 -40.04 0.50
C GLU A 74 -19.09 -40.24 1.74
N GLU A 75 -17.87 -40.74 1.57
CA GLU A 75 -16.89 -40.91 2.67
C GLU A 75 -16.33 -39.56 3.14
N LEU A 76 -16.11 -38.61 2.22
CA LEU A 76 -15.72 -37.26 2.58
C LEU A 76 -16.86 -36.54 3.33
N GLN A 77 -18.10 -36.74 2.88
CA GLN A 77 -19.30 -36.25 3.55
C GLN A 77 -19.46 -36.86 4.96
N TYR A 78 -19.07 -38.13 5.13
CA TYR A 78 -19.05 -38.78 6.44
C TYR A 78 -18.10 -38.07 7.42
N LEU A 79 -16.90 -37.68 6.99
CA LEU A 79 -15.99 -36.86 7.82
C LEU A 79 -16.64 -35.52 8.23
N ALA A 80 -17.30 -34.84 7.29
CA ALA A 80 -18.00 -33.58 7.60
C ALA A 80 -19.12 -33.78 8.63
N GLU A 81 -19.87 -34.89 8.58
CA GLU A 81 -20.89 -35.21 9.58
C GLU A 81 -20.31 -35.52 10.95
N LEU A 82 -19.21 -36.29 11.00
CA LEU A 82 -18.52 -36.60 12.26
C LEU A 82 -18.08 -35.32 13.00
N LEU A 83 -17.71 -34.26 12.29
CA LEU A 83 -17.26 -33.00 12.89
C LEU A 83 -18.35 -31.90 12.97
N ALA A 84 -19.58 -32.23 12.55
CA ALA A 84 -20.76 -31.40 12.75
C ALA A 84 -21.43 -31.66 14.11
N GLU A 85 -21.01 -32.70 14.84
CA GLU A 85 -21.53 -33.06 16.17
C GLU A 85 -20.40 -33.13 17.20
N ASP A 86 -20.46 -32.31 18.27
CA ASP A 86 -19.45 -32.28 19.33
C ASP A 86 -19.21 -33.64 20.03
N ALA A 87 -20.16 -34.56 19.90
CA ALA A 87 -20.13 -35.88 20.54
C ALA A 87 -19.07 -36.83 19.95
N LEU A 88 -18.45 -36.51 18.81
CA LEU A 88 -17.54 -37.39 18.06
C LEU A 88 -16.11 -36.82 17.95
N SER A 89 -15.67 -36.11 19.01
CA SER A 89 -14.35 -35.44 19.08
C SER A 89 -13.14 -36.35 18.80
N ASP A 90 -13.27 -37.67 18.97
CA ASP A 90 -12.21 -38.66 18.71
C ASP A 90 -11.71 -38.67 17.25
N TYR A 91 -12.49 -38.13 16.31
CA TYR A 91 -12.13 -38.07 14.89
C TYR A 91 -11.34 -36.81 14.49
N ARG A 92 -11.34 -35.77 15.32
CA ARG A 92 -10.77 -34.44 14.98
C ARG A 92 -9.26 -34.47 14.79
N GLY A 93 -8.56 -35.27 15.60
CA GLY A 93 -7.09 -35.39 15.62
C GLY A 93 -6.56 -36.63 14.89
N LYS A 94 -7.33 -37.18 13.95
CA LYS A 94 -6.97 -38.40 13.20
C LYS A 94 -6.27 -38.07 11.88
N TYR A 95 -5.71 -39.10 11.26
CA TYR A 95 -5.04 -39.04 9.97
C TYR A 95 -5.99 -39.53 8.89
N TYR A 96 -6.08 -38.79 7.79
CA TYR A 96 -6.92 -39.07 6.63
C TYR A 96 -6.08 -39.00 5.36
N ILE A 97 -6.34 -39.89 4.41
CA ILE A 97 -5.64 -39.92 3.12
C ILE A 97 -6.63 -40.16 1.97
N LEU A 98 -6.51 -39.35 0.92
CA LEU A 98 -7.23 -39.63 -0.33
C LEU A 98 -6.56 -40.78 -1.09
N THR A 99 -7.39 -41.69 -1.60
CA THR A 99 -6.95 -42.85 -2.39
C THR A 99 -7.47 -42.82 -3.83
N ALA A 100 -8.29 -41.82 -4.15
CA ALA A 100 -8.84 -41.55 -5.46
C ALA A 100 -9.21 -40.07 -5.57
N ASP A 101 -9.35 -39.59 -6.81
CA ASP A 101 -9.98 -38.30 -7.08
C ASP A 101 -11.47 -38.36 -6.73
N ILE A 102 -12.02 -37.28 -6.18
CA ILE A 102 -13.40 -37.20 -5.70
C ILE A 102 -14.15 -36.14 -6.49
N SER A 103 -15.28 -36.53 -7.10
CA SER A 103 -16.20 -35.59 -7.76
C SER A 103 -17.42 -35.37 -6.86
N LEU A 104 -17.59 -34.14 -6.38
CA LEU A 104 -18.72 -33.74 -5.53
C LEU A 104 -19.97 -33.46 -6.35
N ASN A 105 -19.81 -32.91 -7.57
CA ASN A 105 -20.88 -32.58 -8.51
C ASN A 105 -20.44 -32.80 -9.97
N ASP A 106 -21.42 -32.88 -10.87
CA ASP A 106 -21.17 -32.77 -12.32
C ASP A 106 -20.80 -31.33 -12.70
N VAL A 107 -19.57 -31.15 -13.18
CA VAL A 107 -18.98 -29.85 -13.53
C VAL A 107 -19.27 -29.42 -14.97
N SER A 108 -20.05 -30.19 -15.74
CA SER A 108 -20.36 -29.88 -17.15
C SER A 108 -21.01 -28.50 -17.37
N ASN A 109 -21.65 -27.94 -16.33
CA ASN A 109 -22.32 -26.64 -16.34
C ASN A 109 -21.70 -25.64 -15.33
N TYR A 110 -20.43 -25.85 -14.93
CA TYR A 110 -19.75 -25.07 -13.89
C TYR A 110 -19.85 -23.55 -14.09
N GLU A 111 -19.65 -23.08 -15.32
CA GLU A 111 -19.72 -21.64 -15.69
C GLU A 111 -21.05 -20.96 -15.33
N ASN A 112 -22.14 -21.73 -15.17
CA ASN A 112 -23.47 -21.21 -14.86
C ASN A 112 -23.87 -21.44 -13.39
N TRP A 113 -22.99 -21.94 -12.52
CA TRP A 113 -23.37 -22.30 -11.14
C TRP A 113 -23.87 -21.13 -10.29
N GLY A 114 -23.50 -19.89 -10.61
CA GLY A 114 -24.06 -18.70 -9.95
C GLY A 114 -25.54 -18.45 -10.24
N GLU A 115 -26.07 -18.99 -11.35
CA GLU A 115 -27.51 -18.92 -11.69
C GLU A 115 -28.21 -20.29 -11.56
N GLN A 116 -27.47 -21.36 -11.79
CA GLN A 116 -27.96 -22.73 -11.92
C GLN A 116 -27.17 -23.66 -11.00
N ARG A 117 -27.62 -23.73 -9.75
CA ARG A 117 -27.02 -24.59 -8.73
C ARG A 117 -26.89 -26.05 -9.20
N PRO A 118 -25.80 -26.76 -8.86
CA PRO A 118 -25.64 -28.18 -9.13
C PRO A 118 -26.52 -29.04 -8.20
N SER A 119 -26.31 -30.36 -8.24
CA SER A 119 -27.15 -31.31 -7.51
C SER A 119 -26.99 -31.25 -6.00
N TYR A 120 -25.77 -30.98 -5.53
CA TYR A 120 -25.42 -31.04 -4.11
C TYR A 120 -24.65 -29.82 -3.64
N ASP A 121 -25.06 -29.28 -2.50
CA ASP A 121 -24.31 -28.32 -1.70
C ASP A 121 -23.24 -29.05 -0.87
N TRP A 122 -22.13 -28.36 -0.64
CA TRP A 122 -21.05 -28.85 0.20
C TRP A 122 -21.34 -28.56 1.67
N LYS A 123 -21.23 -29.60 2.51
CA LYS A 123 -21.25 -29.46 3.97
C LYS A 123 -19.82 -29.33 4.48
N THR A 124 -19.48 -28.15 5.00
CA THR A 124 -18.11 -27.83 5.43
C THR A 124 -17.65 -28.70 6.61
N ILE A 125 -16.38 -29.09 6.59
CA ILE A 125 -15.78 -29.91 7.66
C ILE A 125 -15.38 -29.02 8.84
N GLY A 126 -15.75 -29.39 10.07
CA GLY A 126 -15.30 -28.68 11.26
C GLY A 126 -16.17 -27.49 11.69
N THR A 127 -17.47 -27.51 11.38
CA THR A 127 -18.44 -26.45 11.72
C THR A 127 -18.76 -26.34 13.21
N LYS A 128 -18.68 -27.44 13.97
CA LYS A 128 -18.79 -27.44 15.44
C LYS A 128 -17.47 -27.80 16.10
N ALA A 129 -16.78 -28.77 15.52
CA ALA A 129 -15.55 -29.31 16.01
C ALA A 129 -14.40 -29.07 15.02
N ALA A 130 -13.61 -28.00 15.22
CA ALA A 130 -12.42 -27.71 14.41
C ALA A 130 -11.54 -28.94 14.15
N PHE A 131 -11.10 -29.11 12.91
CA PHE A 131 -10.20 -30.18 12.51
C PHE A 131 -8.80 -29.94 13.10
N THR A 132 -8.21 -30.95 13.74
CA THR A 132 -6.89 -30.85 14.39
C THR A 132 -5.94 -31.97 13.96
N GLY A 133 -6.30 -32.68 12.88
CA GLY A 133 -5.62 -33.88 12.41
C GLY A 133 -4.75 -33.60 11.20
N VAL A 134 -4.47 -34.66 10.43
CA VAL A 134 -3.77 -34.56 9.14
C VAL A 134 -4.70 -35.02 8.03
N PHE A 135 -4.91 -34.16 7.04
CA PHE A 135 -5.62 -34.48 5.81
C PHE A 135 -4.62 -34.45 4.64
N ASP A 136 -4.23 -35.63 4.17
CA ASP A 136 -3.30 -35.78 3.05
C ASP A 136 -4.08 -36.08 1.76
N GLY A 137 -4.09 -35.11 0.84
CA GLY A 137 -4.67 -35.29 -0.48
C GLY A 137 -3.90 -36.30 -1.33
N ASN A 138 -2.65 -36.64 -0.97
CA ASN A 138 -1.82 -37.60 -1.69
C ASN A 138 -1.72 -37.32 -3.21
N GLY A 139 -1.82 -36.05 -3.60
CA GLY A 139 -1.81 -35.58 -4.98
C GLY A 139 -3.15 -35.73 -5.73
N HIS A 140 -4.21 -36.18 -5.06
CA HIS A 140 -5.53 -36.33 -5.64
C HIS A 140 -6.31 -35.01 -5.70
N THR A 141 -7.31 -35.01 -6.58
CA THR A 141 -8.20 -33.86 -6.81
C THR A 141 -9.57 -34.08 -6.19
N ILE A 142 -10.09 -33.05 -5.52
CA ILE A 142 -11.53 -32.92 -5.21
C ILE A 142 -12.12 -31.87 -6.15
N SER A 143 -13.12 -32.26 -6.95
CA SER A 143 -13.74 -31.37 -7.93
C SER A 143 -15.22 -31.09 -7.66
N GLY A 144 -15.67 -29.91 -8.07
CA GLY A 144 -17.08 -29.54 -8.07
C GLY A 144 -17.66 -29.20 -6.70
N LEU A 145 -16.85 -28.59 -5.83
CA LEU A 145 -17.32 -28.03 -4.55
C LEU A 145 -18.25 -26.85 -4.84
N TYR A 146 -19.48 -26.90 -4.36
CA TYR A 146 -20.45 -25.81 -4.46
C TYR A 146 -20.94 -25.43 -3.07
N LEU A 147 -20.74 -24.18 -2.67
CA LEU A 147 -21.20 -23.63 -1.40
C LEU A 147 -21.84 -22.27 -1.66
N ASN A 148 -23.14 -22.16 -1.40
CA ASN A 148 -23.86 -20.91 -1.54
C ASN A 148 -24.64 -20.63 -0.24
N ARG A 149 -24.22 -19.58 0.49
CA ARG A 149 -24.76 -19.26 1.82
C ARG A 149 -25.12 -17.78 1.95
N ASP A 150 -26.07 -17.54 2.84
CA ASP A 150 -26.46 -16.23 3.33
C ASP A 150 -26.52 -16.31 4.87
N ILE A 151 -25.73 -15.46 5.54
CA ILE A 151 -25.50 -15.52 6.99
C ILE A 151 -26.40 -14.46 7.67
N GLU A 152 -27.50 -14.89 8.32
CA GLU A 152 -28.46 -14.00 9.01
C GLU A 152 -27.94 -13.43 10.37
N GLU A 153 -28.24 -12.15 10.65
CA GLU A 153 -27.86 -11.41 11.88
C GLU A 153 -28.29 -12.07 13.22
N ASN A 154 -29.45 -12.72 13.23
CA ASN A 154 -30.16 -13.14 14.45
C ASN A 154 -29.72 -14.50 15.00
N ASN A 155 -28.64 -15.07 14.47
CA ASN A 155 -28.01 -16.24 15.06
C ASN A 155 -27.28 -15.80 16.34
N THR A 156 -27.94 -15.88 17.50
CA THR A 156 -27.40 -15.43 18.80
C THR A 156 -26.21 -16.25 19.32
N ASP A 157 -25.72 -17.22 18.55
CA ASP A 157 -24.39 -17.78 18.70
C ASP A 157 -23.45 -16.88 17.90
N ALA A 158 -22.44 -16.30 18.53
CA ALA A 158 -21.39 -15.51 17.87
C ALA A 158 -20.48 -16.38 16.97
N SER A 159 -21.05 -17.28 16.16
CA SER A 159 -20.36 -18.13 15.21
C SER A 159 -20.04 -17.29 13.99
N VAL A 160 -18.83 -16.77 13.94
CA VAL A 160 -18.22 -16.33 12.70
C VAL A 160 -18.34 -17.50 11.71
N ASP A 161 -19.02 -17.28 10.58
CA ASP A 161 -19.36 -18.35 9.65
C ASP A 161 -18.17 -18.62 8.72
N TYR A 162 -17.48 -19.72 8.98
CA TYR A 162 -16.31 -20.14 8.23
C TYR A 162 -16.70 -21.09 7.09
N CYS A 163 -16.24 -20.79 5.89
CA CYS A 163 -16.59 -21.55 4.69
C CYS A 163 -15.36 -21.96 3.89
N GLY A 164 -15.44 -23.16 3.29
CA GLY A 164 -14.37 -23.79 2.52
C GLY A 164 -14.58 -25.30 2.47
N LEU A 165 -13.58 -26.06 2.00
CA LEU A 165 -13.58 -27.51 2.24
C LEU A 165 -13.67 -27.78 3.75
N PHE A 166 -12.86 -27.05 4.52
CA PHE A 166 -12.90 -26.96 5.97
C PHE A 166 -13.47 -25.60 6.41
N ALA A 167 -14.34 -25.60 7.40
CA ALA A 167 -14.76 -24.41 8.13
C ALA A 167 -13.62 -23.95 9.05
N ASP A 168 -13.25 -24.78 10.03
CA ASP A 168 -12.24 -24.45 11.05
C ASP A 168 -11.17 -25.54 11.15
N VAL A 169 -9.91 -25.12 11.08
CA VAL A 169 -8.74 -25.96 11.29
C VAL A 169 -7.89 -25.32 12.39
N TYR A 170 -7.56 -26.12 13.40
CA TYR A 170 -6.78 -25.68 14.55
C TYR A 170 -5.66 -26.68 14.84
N GLN A 171 -4.40 -26.23 14.77
CA GLN A 171 -3.23 -27.11 14.97
C GLN A 171 -3.24 -28.36 14.06
N GLY A 172 -3.86 -28.24 12.88
CA GLY A 172 -3.96 -29.32 11.90
C GLY A 172 -2.95 -29.18 10.76
N THR A 173 -2.95 -30.17 9.88
CA THR A 173 -2.21 -30.13 8.62
C THR A 173 -3.12 -30.56 7.46
N ILE A 174 -3.18 -29.74 6.42
CA ILE A 174 -3.81 -30.09 5.14
C ILE A 174 -2.71 -30.02 4.09
N LYS A 175 -2.52 -31.08 3.30
CA LYS A 175 -1.43 -31.11 2.33
C LYS A 175 -1.71 -31.90 1.06
N ASN A 176 -0.94 -31.64 0.00
CA ASN A 176 -0.93 -32.39 -1.27
C ASN A 176 -2.32 -32.52 -1.91
N LEU A 177 -3.12 -31.45 -1.87
CA LEU A 177 -4.53 -31.49 -2.27
C LEU A 177 -4.81 -30.50 -3.39
N ASN A 178 -5.50 -30.97 -4.42
CA ASN A 178 -5.97 -30.12 -5.51
C ASN A 178 -7.48 -29.93 -5.43
N LEU A 179 -7.95 -28.68 -5.44
CA LEU A 179 -9.37 -28.36 -5.60
C LEU A 179 -9.60 -27.72 -6.97
N THR A 180 -10.55 -28.24 -7.74
CA THR A 180 -10.91 -27.67 -9.05
C THR A 180 -12.41 -27.45 -9.18
N ASN A 181 -12.81 -26.48 -10.01
CA ASN A 181 -14.22 -26.13 -10.20
C ASN A 181 -14.92 -25.83 -8.87
N VAL A 182 -14.25 -25.06 -8.00
CA VAL A 182 -14.79 -24.59 -6.73
C VAL A 182 -15.72 -23.41 -7.00
N TYR A 183 -16.93 -23.41 -6.44
CA TYR A 183 -17.80 -22.24 -6.41
C TYR A 183 -18.22 -21.99 -4.97
N ILE A 184 -17.84 -20.83 -4.43
CA ILE A 184 -18.21 -20.40 -3.09
C ILE A 184 -18.76 -18.97 -3.16
N GLU A 185 -20.00 -18.78 -2.73
CA GLU A 185 -20.61 -17.45 -2.64
C GLU A 185 -21.29 -17.30 -1.28
N VAL A 186 -20.82 -16.35 -0.49
CA VAL A 186 -21.23 -16.20 0.91
C VAL A 186 -21.56 -14.74 1.18
N SER A 187 -22.85 -14.45 1.43
CA SER A 187 -23.32 -13.14 1.91
C SER A 187 -23.53 -13.14 3.43
N GLY A 188 -23.55 -11.95 4.02
CA GLY A 188 -23.66 -11.72 5.47
C GLY A 188 -22.32 -11.37 6.12
N ASP A 189 -22.32 -11.25 7.46
CA ASP A 189 -21.30 -10.48 8.17
C ASP A 189 -20.05 -11.23 8.57
N SER A 190 -18.91 -10.53 8.47
CA SER A 190 -17.65 -10.96 9.06
C SER A 190 -17.28 -12.39 8.67
N SER A 191 -17.70 -12.83 7.48
CA SER A 191 -17.51 -14.22 7.07
C SER A 191 -16.04 -14.49 6.80
N ARG A 192 -15.61 -15.75 6.91
CA ARG A 192 -14.24 -16.14 6.55
C ARG A 192 -14.28 -17.28 5.56
N VAL A 193 -13.76 -17.03 4.37
CA VAL A 193 -13.95 -17.94 3.24
C VAL A 193 -12.63 -18.21 2.55
N GLY A 194 -12.30 -19.48 2.39
CA GLY A 194 -11.28 -19.89 1.44
C GLY A 194 -11.54 -21.25 0.85
N GLY A 195 -10.88 -21.57 -0.27
CA GLY A 195 -11.10 -22.84 -0.96
C GLY A 195 -10.79 -24.04 -0.05
N ILE A 196 -9.65 -23.98 0.65
CA ILE A 196 -9.23 -25.03 1.58
C ILE A 196 -9.89 -24.82 2.95
N ALA A 197 -9.76 -23.63 3.54
CA ALA A 197 -10.21 -23.36 4.90
C ALA A 197 -10.83 -21.97 5.07
N GLY A 198 -11.93 -21.86 5.80
CA GLY A 198 -12.42 -20.54 6.23
C GLY A 198 -11.52 -19.93 7.31
N MET A 199 -11.24 -20.70 8.37
CA MET A 199 -10.30 -20.38 9.44
C MET A 199 -9.21 -21.45 9.54
N ALA A 200 -7.95 -21.03 9.50
CA ALA A 200 -6.80 -21.90 9.68
C ALA A 200 -5.90 -21.34 10.79
N SER A 201 -6.16 -21.71 12.04
CA SER A 201 -5.41 -21.22 13.20
C SER A 201 -4.29 -22.17 13.58
N LYS A 202 -3.06 -21.67 13.75
CA LYS A 202 -1.88 -22.50 14.08
C LYS A 202 -1.70 -23.71 13.13
N THR A 203 -2.07 -23.54 11.86
CA THR A 203 -2.28 -24.65 10.94
C THR A 203 -1.23 -24.64 9.83
N GLN A 204 -0.91 -25.83 9.32
CA GLN A 204 -0.07 -26.01 8.13
C GLN A 204 -0.95 -26.34 6.91
N ILE A 205 -0.90 -25.51 5.87
CA ILE A 205 -1.48 -25.79 4.56
C ILE A 205 -0.34 -25.88 3.55
N LEU A 206 -0.07 -27.08 3.04
CA LEU A 206 1.17 -27.37 2.30
C LEU A 206 0.88 -27.98 0.92
N ASP A 207 1.48 -27.44 -0.13
CA ASP A 207 1.42 -28.02 -1.49
C ASP A 207 -0.03 -28.24 -1.97
N CYS A 208 -0.90 -27.26 -1.70
CA CYS A 208 -2.31 -27.29 -2.08
C CYS A 208 -2.60 -26.35 -3.26
N THR A 209 -3.45 -26.77 -4.18
CA THR A 209 -3.91 -25.93 -5.30
C THR A 209 -5.41 -25.69 -5.23
N VAL A 210 -5.84 -24.47 -5.57
CA VAL A 210 -7.27 -24.13 -5.70
C VAL A 210 -7.52 -23.41 -7.00
N ASP A 211 -8.47 -23.95 -7.76
CA ASP A 211 -9.04 -23.35 -8.97
C ASP A 211 -10.57 -23.25 -8.81
N GLY A 212 -11.09 -22.02 -8.88
CA GLY A 212 -12.52 -21.76 -8.79
C GLY A 212 -12.89 -20.31 -8.45
N THR A 213 -14.17 -20.06 -8.28
CA THR A 213 -14.75 -18.74 -8.04
C THR A 213 -15.23 -18.59 -6.60
N LEU A 214 -14.68 -17.61 -5.90
CA LEU A 214 -15.06 -17.22 -4.54
C LEU A 214 -15.62 -15.80 -4.57
N ILE A 215 -16.81 -15.59 -4.01
CA ILE A 215 -17.50 -14.30 -4.00
C ILE A 215 -17.88 -13.95 -2.57
N GLY A 216 -17.42 -12.78 -2.12
CA GLY A 216 -17.58 -12.26 -0.78
C GLY A 216 -18.18 -10.87 -0.72
N TYR A 217 -18.72 -10.50 0.45
CA TYR A 217 -19.40 -9.23 0.68
C TYR A 217 -18.83 -8.47 1.88
N ASP A 218 -18.59 -9.16 3.00
CA ASP A 218 -18.02 -8.61 4.23
C ASP A 218 -17.18 -9.68 4.96
N GLY A 219 -16.00 -9.31 5.47
CA GLY A 219 -15.08 -10.24 6.14
C GLY A 219 -13.83 -10.59 5.33
N TYR A 220 -13.34 -11.82 5.43
CA TYR A 220 -12.02 -12.23 4.93
C TYR A 220 -12.14 -13.34 3.88
N TYR A 221 -11.65 -13.08 2.68
CA TYR A 221 -11.79 -13.97 1.53
C TYR A 221 -10.41 -14.24 0.92
N GLY A 222 -9.99 -15.49 0.95
CA GLY A 222 -8.71 -15.91 0.35
C GLY A 222 -8.88 -17.11 -0.56
N GLY A 223 -8.16 -17.18 -1.67
CA GLY A 223 -8.23 -18.34 -2.58
C GLY A 223 -7.92 -19.66 -1.87
N ILE A 224 -6.97 -19.67 -0.92
CA ILE A 224 -6.65 -20.84 -0.08
C ILE A 224 -7.37 -20.77 1.27
N ALA A 225 -7.22 -19.67 2.00
CA ALA A 225 -7.74 -19.52 3.36
C ALA A 225 -8.43 -18.16 3.58
N GLY A 226 -9.55 -18.13 4.29
CA GLY A 226 -10.21 -16.87 4.67
C GLY A 226 -9.35 -16.06 5.63
N SER A 227 -9.11 -16.60 6.83
CA SER A 227 -8.13 -16.07 7.79
C SER A 227 -7.22 -17.19 8.25
N ALA A 228 -5.93 -16.89 8.36
CA ALA A 228 -4.94 -17.87 8.76
C ALA A 228 -3.88 -17.32 9.72
N SER A 229 -3.41 -18.22 10.59
CA SER A 229 -2.14 -18.12 11.33
C SER A 229 -1.45 -19.48 11.25
N GLY A 230 -0.13 -19.49 11.11
CA GLY A 230 0.64 -20.72 10.95
C GLY A 230 1.52 -20.70 9.71
N THR A 231 1.47 -21.76 8.92
CA THR A 231 2.29 -21.90 7.70
C THR A 231 1.41 -22.23 6.51
N ILE A 232 1.49 -21.41 5.47
CA ILE A 232 0.94 -21.73 4.15
C ILE A 232 2.12 -21.81 3.20
N SER A 233 2.43 -22.99 2.67
CA SER A 233 3.66 -23.21 1.89
C SER A 233 3.40 -23.96 0.60
N GLY A 234 4.02 -23.50 -0.50
CA GLY A 234 3.93 -24.19 -1.79
C GLY A 234 2.53 -24.21 -2.40
N CYS A 235 1.64 -23.32 -1.94
CA CYS A 235 0.25 -23.29 -2.40
C CYS A 235 0.07 -22.41 -3.64
N GLU A 236 -0.90 -22.78 -4.49
CA GLU A 236 -1.21 -22.04 -5.71
C GLU A 236 -2.71 -21.77 -5.82
N PHE A 237 -3.07 -20.53 -6.17
CA PHE A 237 -4.43 -20.15 -6.54
C PHE A 237 -4.49 -19.72 -8.01
N SER A 238 -5.43 -20.27 -8.78
CA SER A 238 -5.61 -19.98 -10.22
C SER A 238 -7.02 -19.54 -10.60
N GLY A 239 -7.87 -19.24 -9.61
CA GLY A 239 -9.28 -18.91 -9.81
C GLY A 239 -9.60 -17.41 -9.78
N SER A 240 -10.81 -17.07 -9.33
CA SER A 240 -11.20 -15.70 -9.01
C SER A 240 -11.67 -15.56 -7.57
N VAL A 241 -11.24 -14.48 -6.90
CA VAL A 241 -11.83 -14.04 -5.62
C VAL A 241 -12.34 -12.63 -5.82
N SER A 242 -13.63 -12.40 -5.60
CA SER A 242 -14.22 -11.08 -5.71
C SER A 242 -14.86 -10.59 -4.42
N ALA A 243 -14.66 -9.31 -4.11
CA ALA A 243 -15.55 -8.58 -3.21
C ALA A 243 -16.59 -7.85 -4.06
N ALA A 244 -17.81 -8.34 -4.01
CA ALA A 244 -18.93 -7.77 -4.75
C ALA A 244 -19.85 -7.05 -3.77
N LYS A 245 -20.06 -5.75 -3.96
CA LYS A 245 -21.17 -5.04 -3.31
C LYS A 245 -22.04 -4.42 -4.38
N ASN A 246 -23.28 -4.84 -4.52
CA ASN A 246 -24.25 -4.16 -5.38
C ASN A 246 -25.51 -3.85 -4.57
N LEU A 247 -25.56 -2.74 -3.79
CA LEU A 247 -26.84 -2.22 -3.27
C LEU A 247 -26.87 -0.69 -3.08
N GLN A 248 -28.09 -0.17 -3.22
CA GLN A 248 -28.49 1.25 -3.34
C GLN A 248 -28.51 2.06 -2.02
N ASN A 249 -27.81 1.63 -0.96
CA ASN A 249 -27.93 2.24 0.38
C ASN A 249 -26.63 2.89 0.92
N SER A 250 -25.62 3.09 0.06
CA SER A 250 -24.41 3.89 0.34
C SER A 250 -23.62 3.59 1.63
N GLN A 251 -23.66 2.37 2.18
CA GLN A 251 -22.81 1.93 3.31
C GLN A 251 -21.56 1.20 2.79
N SER A 252 -20.49 0.97 3.57
CA SER A 252 -19.29 0.22 3.13
C SER A 252 -19.26 -1.22 3.68
N GLY A 253 -18.87 -2.19 2.84
CA GLY A 253 -18.47 -3.54 3.23
C GLY A 253 -17.00 -3.54 3.62
N GLN A 254 -16.64 -4.27 4.67
CA GLN A 254 -15.27 -4.30 5.20
C GLN A 254 -14.54 -5.58 4.75
N ALA A 255 -14.59 -5.88 3.45
CA ALA A 255 -13.92 -7.06 2.92
C ALA A 255 -12.40 -6.87 2.86
N TYR A 256 -11.68 -7.97 3.12
CA TYR A 256 -10.26 -8.13 2.87
C TYR A 256 -10.08 -9.33 1.95
N VAL A 257 -9.46 -9.12 0.80
CA VAL A 257 -9.42 -10.11 -0.27
C VAL A 257 -8.00 -10.46 -0.66
N GLY A 258 -7.66 -11.75 -0.71
CA GLY A 258 -6.35 -12.20 -1.17
C GLY A 258 -6.38 -13.43 -2.07
N GLY A 259 -5.37 -13.59 -2.91
CA GLY A 259 -5.23 -14.82 -3.72
C GLY A 259 -4.89 -16.05 -2.88
N ILE A 260 -4.15 -15.89 -1.78
CA ILE A 260 -3.84 -16.98 -0.85
C ILE A 260 -4.65 -16.83 0.44
N ALA A 261 -4.55 -15.69 1.11
CA ALA A 261 -5.23 -15.42 2.37
C ALA A 261 -6.02 -14.11 2.35
N GLY A 262 -7.26 -14.11 2.84
CA GLY A 262 -7.97 -12.83 3.08
C GLY A 262 -7.30 -12.03 4.18
N ASP A 263 -6.96 -12.70 5.29
CA ASP A 263 -6.15 -12.19 6.39
C ASP A 263 -5.09 -13.20 6.83
N PHE A 264 -3.86 -12.73 6.99
CA PHE A 264 -2.77 -13.51 7.55
C PHE A 264 -2.20 -12.82 8.78
N SER A 265 -2.33 -13.47 9.94
CA SER A 265 -2.02 -12.86 11.23
C SER A 265 -0.87 -13.53 11.98
N SER A 266 -0.03 -12.71 12.60
CA SER A 266 1.05 -13.15 13.50
C SER A 266 0.51 -13.57 14.88
N ALA A 267 -0.65 -13.04 15.25
CA ALA A 267 -1.29 -13.31 16.52
C ALA A 267 -2.14 -14.58 16.49
N VAL A 268 -1.90 -15.47 17.46
CA VAL A 268 -2.81 -16.54 17.82
C VAL A 268 -4.08 -15.93 18.43
N VAL A 269 -5.18 -15.88 17.67
CA VAL A 269 -6.46 -15.43 18.21
C VAL A 269 -6.93 -16.42 19.29
N GLY A 270 -6.75 -16.05 20.57
CA GLY A 270 -7.58 -16.56 21.66
C GLY A 270 -7.05 -17.68 22.58
N THR A 271 -5.79 -18.14 22.52
CA THR A 271 -5.38 -19.32 23.33
C THR A 271 -4.27 -19.12 24.37
N GLY A 272 -3.65 -17.94 24.50
CA GLY A 272 -2.64 -17.68 25.55
C GLY A 272 -1.45 -18.65 25.55
N ASP A 273 -1.17 -19.25 24.39
CA ASP A 273 -0.12 -20.26 24.18
C ASP A 273 0.95 -19.66 23.28
N GLU A 274 2.15 -19.52 23.85
CA GLU A 274 3.32 -18.79 23.35
C GLU A 274 4.14 -19.57 22.29
N SER A 275 3.70 -20.77 21.88
CA SER A 275 4.42 -21.62 20.89
C SER A 275 4.24 -21.21 19.42
N ALA A 276 4.34 -19.92 19.11
CA ALA A 276 4.32 -19.42 17.72
C ALA A 276 5.64 -19.64 16.97
N ASP A 277 6.71 -20.00 17.69
CA ASP A 277 8.11 -20.05 17.22
C ASP A 277 8.41 -21.04 16.07
N ASP A 278 7.48 -21.95 15.73
CA ASP A 278 7.65 -22.94 14.64
C ASP A 278 6.97 -22.52 13.32
N PHE A 279 6.28 -21.37 13.26
CA PHE A 279 5.56 -20.95 12.07
C PHE A 279 6.39 -20.06 11.15
N GLU A 280 6.50 -20.48 9.90
CA GLU A 280 7.38 -19.81 8.95
C GLU A 280 6.69 -18.65 8.19
N GLY A 281 5.35 -18.59 8.18
CA GLY A 281 4.56 -17.59 7.46
C GLY A 281 3.89 -18.12 6.17
N ILE A 282 3.59 -17.23 5.22
CA ILE A 282 3.24 -17.63 3.85
C ILE A 282 4.53 -17.74 3.03
N ILE A 283 4.81 -18.91 2.46
CA ILE A 283 6.10 -19.19 1.83
C ILE A 283 5.95 -19.84 0.47
N ASN A 284 6.67 -19.35 -0.54
CA ASN A 284 6.73 -19.95 -1.88
C ASN A 284 5.33 -20.22 -2.47
N CYS A 285 4.38 -19.34 -2.19
CA CYS A 285 3.02 -19.43 -2.72
C CYS A 285 2.87 -18.56 -3.96
N VAL A 286 1.99 -18.98 -4.87
CA VAL A 286 1.78 -18.29 -6.15
C VAL A 286 0.30 -17.97 -6.34
N ASN A 287 0.00 -16.71 -6.62
CA ASN A 287 -1.30 -16.32 -7.18
C ASN A 287 -1.21 -16.13 -8.69
N LYS A 288 -1.96 -16.93 -9.45
CA LYS A 288 -2.17 -16.78 -10.89
C LYS A 288 -3.58 -16.29 -11.24
N GLY A 289 -4.45 -16.24 -10.23
CA GLY A 289 -5.86 -15.90 -10.38
C GLY A 289 -6.14 -14.39 -10.42
N THR A 290 -7.43 -14.06 -10.45
CA THR A 290 -7.91 -12.68 -10.43
C THR A 290 -8.51 -12.34 -9.09
N ILE A 291 -8.06 -11.23 -8.50
CA ILE A 291 -8.62 -10.62 -7.29
C ILE A 291 -9.33 -9.35 -7.71
N GLU A 292 -10.65 -9.31 -7.52
CA GLU A 292 -11.50 -8.27 -8.09
C GLU A 292 -12.34 -7.58 -7.02
N ILE A 293 -12.18 -6.27 -6.89
CA ILE A 293 -13.01 -5.44 -6.02
C ILE A 293 -13.97 -4.65 -6.90
N GLU A 294 -15.25 -5.02 -6.86
CA GLU A 294 -16.30 -4.21 -7.47
C GLU A 294 -16.59 -3.02 -6.56
N ASN A 295 -16.89 -1.84 -7.10
CA ASN A 295 -17.28 -0.65 -6.32
C ASN A 295 -16.25 -0.14 -5.29
N GLY A 296 -14.96 -0.42 -5.49
CA GLY A 296 -13.85 0.19 -4.75
C GLY A 296 -13.97 0.07 -3.23
N TYR A 297 -13.69 1.17 -2.52
CA TYR A 297 -13.69 1.23 -1.05
C TYR A 297 -15.05 0.92 -0.40
N GLN A 298 -16.13 0.93 -1.19
CA GLN A 298 -17.45 0.56 -0.69
C GLN A 298 -17.56 -0.95 -0.46
N SER A 299 -16.74 -1.77 -1.10
CA SER A 299 -16.79 -3.25 -0.97
C SER A 299 -15.68 -3.81 -0.11
N ALA A 300 -14.48 -3.20 -0.18
CA ALA A 300 -13.31 -3.71 0.49
C ALA A 300 -12.46 -2.59 1.10
N LEU A 301 -11.70 -2.95 2.12
CA LEU A 301 -10.67 -2.10 2.71
C LEU A 301 -9.28 -2.44 2.15
N ALA A 302 -9.04 -3.71 1.80
CA ALA A 302 -7.79 -4.10 1.19
C ALA A 302 -7.88 -5.31 0.25
N ALA A 303 -7.02 -5.32 -0.77
CA ALA A 303 -6.87 -6.43 -1.71
C ALA A 303 -5.40 -6.71 -2.00
N GLY A 304 -4.99 -7.98 -1.95
CA GLY A 304 -3.61 -8.37 -2.27
C GLY A 304 -3.53 -9.61 -3.15
N GLY A 305 -2.51 -9.71 -4.00
CA GLY A 305 -2.31 -10.93 -4.79
C GLY A 305 -2.04 -12.15 -3.90
N ILE A 306 -1.35 -11.98 -2.77
CA ILE A 306 -1.13 -13.05 -1.78
C ILE A 306 -2.05 -12.88 -0.57
N ALA A 307 -1.99 -11.73 0.09
CA ALA A 307 -2.75 -11.46 1.32
C ALA A 307 -3.56 -10.15 1.22
N GLY A 308 -4.86 -10.18 1.55
CA GLY A 308 -5.65 -8.94 1.64
C GLY A 308 -5.15 -8.05 2.77
N SER A 309 -5.15 -8.60 3.99
CA SER A 309 -4.52 -8.05 5.19
C SER A 309 -3.38 -8.95 5.63
N ASN A 310 -2.24 -8.37 5.99
CA ASN A 310 -1.10 -9.07 6.55
C ASN A 310 -0.60 -8.38 7.83
N SER A 311 -0.17 -9.19 8.80
CA SER A 311 0.56 -8.73 10.00
C SER A 311 1.73 -9.65 10.37
N ALA A 312 2.14 -10.53 9.45
CA ALA A 312 3.15 -11.56 9.69
C ALA A 312 4.12 -11.69 8.51
N ARG A 313 4.86 -12.81 8.48
CA ARG A 313 5.89 -13.10 7.49
C ARG A 313 5.30 -13.61 6.17
N ILE A 314 5.71 -13.02 5.05
CA ILE A 314 5.52 -13.57 3.70
C ILE A 314 6.89 -13.63 3.03
N THR A 315 7.25 -14.77 2.45
CA THR A 315 8.59 -14.97 1.88
C THR A 315 8.54 -15.76 0.57
N GLY A 316 9.28 -15.30 -0.45
CA GLY A 316 9.42 -16.03 -1.71
C GLY A 316 8.12 -16.21 -2.49
N CYS A 317 7.09 -15.40 -2.23
CA CYS A 317 5.79 -15.53 -2.88
C CYS A 317 5.71 -14.68 -4.15
N THR A 318 4.92 -15.15 -5.11
CA THR A 318 4.78 -14.49 -6.42
C THR A 318 3.33 -14.20 -6.75
N ASN A 319 3.03 -12.97 -7.13
CA ASN A 319 1.80 -12.65 -7.84
C ASN A 319 2.05 -12.58 -9.35
N GLU A 320 1.47 -13.51 -10.10
CA GLU A 320 1.43 -13.56 -11.57
C GLU A 320 0.06 -13.10 -12.10
N GLY A 321 -0.97 -13.10 -11.23
CA GLY A 321 -2.35 -12.79 -11.55
C GLY A 321 -2.70 -11.31 -11.56
N THR A 322 -4.00 -11.01 -11.57
CA THR A 322 -4.52 -9.64 -11.57
C THR A 322 -5.09 -9.29 -10.21
N VAL A 323 -4.81 -8.09 -9.72
CA VAL A 323 -5.47 -7.46 -8.58
C VAL A 323 -6.07 -6.15 -9.08
N GLU A 324 -7.39 -6.06 -9.14
CA GLU A 324 -8.10 -4.91 -9.72
C GLU A 324 -9.18 -4.38 -8.77
N ALA A 325 -9.26 -3.05 -8.62
CA ALA A 325 -10.41 -2.39 -8.04
C ALA A 325 -11.06 -1.39 -9.01
N LYS A 326 -12.36 -1.57 -9.21
CA LYS A 326 -13.17 -0.71 -10.08
C LYS A 326 -13.72 0.49 -9.31
N ALA A 327 -14.03 1.57 -10.04
CA ALA A 327 -14.64 2.78 -9.49
C ALA A 327 -15.91 2.45 -8.67
N ALA A 328 -16.15 3.22 -7.61
CA ALA A 328 -17.42 3.18 -6.90
C ALA A 328 -18.56 3.69 -7.79
N ALA A 329 -19.73 3.04 -7.77
CA ALA A 329 -20.87 3.40 -8.60
C ALA A 329 -21.51 4.78 -8.29
N GLU A 330 -21.12 5.46 -7.21
CA GLU A 330 -21.67 6.76 -6.80
C GLU A 330 -20.56 7.77 -6.44
N ASP A 331 -20.60 8.95 -7.08
CA ASP A 331 -19.76 10.12 -6.80
C ASP A 331 -20.03 10.66 -5.38
N ARG A 332 -19.34 10.13 -4.36
CA ARG A 332 -19.18 10.85 -3.09
C ARG A 332 -17.82 11.52 -3.11
N GLU A 333 -17.81 12.85 -2.96
CA GLU A 333 -16.59 13.62 -2.68
C GLU A 333 -15.87 12.98 -1.48
N GLU A 334 -14.73 12.33 -1.73
CA GLU A 334 -13.90 11.74 -0.68
C GLU A 334 -13.28 12.87 0.17
N LEU A 335 -13.48 12.80 1.48
CA LEU A 335 -12.77 13.62 2.47
C LEU A 335 -11.60 12.79 3.02
N GLY A 336 -10.39 12.99 2.49
CA GLY A 336 -9.14 12.45 3.05
C GLY A 336 -8.59 11.19 2.36
N THR A 337 -7.32 10.84 2.68
CA THR A 337 -6.52 9.69 2.20
C THR A 337 -7.37 8.46 1.83
N ALA A 338 -7.17 7.86 0.65
CA ALA A 338 -8.03 6.79 0.12
C ALA A 338 -8.21 5.64 1.13
N ALA A 339 -9.46 5.21 1.31
CA ALA A 339 -9.82 4.17 2.28
C ALA A 339 -9.51 2.73 1.81
N LEU A 340 -9.24 2.53 0.50
CA LEU A 340 -8.91 1.24 -0.10
C LEU A 340 -7.41 1.13 -0.37
N SER A 341 -6.85 -0.03 -0.06
CA SER A 341 -5.43 -0.35 -0.23
C SER A 341 -5.22 -1.60 -1.08
N ILE A 342 -4.38 -1.53 -2.10
CA ILE A 342 -4.18 -2.62 -3.06
C ILE A 342 -2.70 -2.88 -3.28
N GLY A 343 -2.29 -4.15 -3.20
CA GLY A 343 -0.92 -4.55 -3.45
C GLY A 343 -0.78 -5.81 -4.28
N GLY A 344 0.32 -5.93 -5.03
CA GLY A 344 0.63 -7.18 -5.73
C GLY A 344 0.88 -8.34 -4.78
N ILE A 345 1.46 -8.11 -3.59
CA ILE A 345 1.64 -9.14 -2.56
C ILE A 345 0.64 -8.96 -1.43
N ALA A 346 0.65 -7.80 -0.77
CA ALA A 346 -0.23 -7.53 0.36
C ALA A 346 -1.05 -6.25 0.11
N GLY A 347 -2.37 -6.28 0.32
CA GLY A 347 -3.17 -5.06 0.27
C GLY A 347 -2.74 -4.10 1.38
N SER A 348 -2.96 -4.52 2.62
CA SER A 348 -2.55 -3.80 3.81
C SER A 348 -1.55 -4.60 4.63
N PHE A 349 -0.50 -3.93 5.14
CA PHE A 349 0.46 -4.51 6.06
C PHE A 349 0.47 -3.73 7.38
N VAL A 350 -0.20 -4.31 8.38
CA VAL A 350 -0.42 -3.66 9.69
C VAL A 350 0.11 -4.54 10.80
N VAL A 351 1.06 -4.05 11.59
CA VAL A 351 1.56 -4.77 12.76
C VAL A 351 1.06 -4.07 14.02
N ALA A 352 -0.10 -4.51 14.53
CA ALA A 352 -0.80 -3.84 15.64
C ALA A 352 -1.06 -4.73 16.88
N VAL A 353 -0.86 -6.05 16.81
CA VAL A 353 -1.21 -6.98 17.91
C VAL A 353 -0.16 -8.09 18.06
N LEU A 354 0.10 -8.45 19.34
CA LEU A 354 0.87 -9.61 19.85
C LEU A 354 1.45 -10.57 18.79
N GLY A 355 2.76 -10.52 18.57
CA GLY A 355 3.44 -11.46 17.67
C GLY A 355 4.93 -11.15 17.53
N GLU A 356 5.38 -11.04 16.28
CA GLU A 356 6.76 -10.83 15.85
C GLU A 356 6.85 -9.63 14.90
N ASP A 357 8.07 -9.26 14.49
CA ASP A 357 8.28 -8.26 13.45
C ASP A 357 7.65 -8.71 12.12
N GLY A 358 7.03 -7.76 11.42
CA GLY A 358 6.48 -8.01 10.09
C GLY A 358 7.59 -8.10 9.05
N VAL A 359 7.58 -9.14 8.22
CA VAL A 359 8.56 -9.31 7.13
C VAL A 359 7.88 -9.66 5.80
N LEU A 360 8.16 -8.89 4.76
CA LEU A 360 7.99 -9.30 3.35
C LEU A 360 9.39 -9.46 2.75
N SER A 361 9.76 -10.66 2.33
CA SER A 361 11.14 -10.94 1.86
C SER A 361 11.17 -11.76 0.58
N GLY A 362 11.90 -11.30 -0.44
CA GLY A 362 12.10 -12.07 -1.67
C GLY A 362 10.81 -12.31 -2.46
N CYS A 363 9.80 -11.44 -2.32
CA CYS A 363 8.53 -11.58 -3.02
C CYS A 363 8.55 -10.84 -4.37
N GLU A 364 7.80 -11.36 -5.34
CA GLU A 364 7.76 -10.80 -6.70
C GLU A 364 6.33 -10.52 -7.16
N ASN A 365 6.10 -9.31 -7.68
CA ASN A 365 4.91 -9.02 -8.46
C ASN A 365 5.29 -8.96 -9.95
N THR A 366 4.77 -9.93 -10.71
CA THR A 366 4.88 -9.99 -12.18
C THR A 366 3.54 -9.78 -12.87
N GLY A 367 2.46 -9.86 -12.10
CA GLY A 367 1.08 -9.68 -12.54
C GLY A 367 0.66 -8.22 -12.73
N THR A 368 -0.65 -7.98 -12.72
CA THR A 368 -1.21 -6.63 -12.91
C THR A 368 -1.88 -6.16 -11.62
N VAL A 369 -1.58 -4.93 -11.19
CA VAL A 369 -2.19 -4.28 -10.04
C VAL A 369 -2.79 -2.95 -10.50
N MET A 370 -4.10 -2.81 -10.51
CA MET A 370 -4.77 -1.62 -11.03
C MET A 370 -5.93 -1.16 -10.17
N SER A 371 -6.14 0.15 -10.08
CA SER A 371 -7.33 0.71 -9.45
C SER A 371 -7.82 1.97 -10.14
N ASP A 372 -9.09 2.26 -9.97
CA ASP A 372 -9.61 3.59 -10.24
C ASP A 372 -9.19 4.60 -9.16
N SER A 373 -9.49 4.32 -7.88
CA SER A 373 -9.06 5.13 -6.72
C SER A 373 -8.70 4.22 -5.54
N ALA A 374 -7.40 4.02 -5.32
CA ALA A 374 -6.84 3.31 -4.17
C ALA A 374 -5.33 3.57 -4.03
N ASN A 375 -4.82 3.46 -2.80
CA ASN A 375 -3.38 3.35 -2.54
C ASN A 375 -2.88 2.05 -3.19
N THR A 376 -2.08 2.16 -4.26
CA THR A 376 -1.76 1.01 -5.12
C THR A 376 -0.27 0.74 -5.23
N GLY A 377 0.23 -0.31 -4.59
CA GLY A 377 1.64 -0.70 -4.65
C GLY A 377 1.89 -1.97 -5.45
N GLY A 378 3.02 -2.03 -6.15
CA GLY A 378 3.45 -3.27 -6.80
C GLY A 378 3.69 -4.41 -5.80
N ILE A 379 4.13 -4.11 -4.58
CA ILE A 379 4.29 -5.11 -3.50
C ILE A 379 3.24 -4.93 -2.42
N VAL A 380 3.14 -3.73 -1.84
CA VAL A 380 2.20 -3.43 -0.75
C VAL A 380 1.43 -2.15 -1.01
N GLY A 381 0.12 -2.15 -0.82
CA GLY A 381 -0.68 -0.92 -0.93
C GLY A 381 -0.30 0.06 0.18
N THR A 382 -0.60 -0.32 1.42
CA THR A 382 -0.38 0.51 2.61
C THR A 382 0.38 -0.25 3.69
N VAL A 383 1.33 0.41 4.32
CA VAL A 383 2.04 -0.06 5.51
C VAL A 383 1.71 0.86 6.68
N ASP A 384 1.26 0.30 7.80
CA ASP A 384 0.79 1.10 8.93
C ASP A 384 1.34 0.55 10.26
N LEU A 385 2.20 1.34 10.92
CA LEU A 385 2.84 0.98 12.19
C LEU A 385 2.37 1.93 13.29
N SER A 386 1.78 1.37 14.34
CA SER A 386 1.26 2.14 15.48
C SER A 386 1.65 1.59 16.85
N ASP A 387 2.15 0.36 16.93
CA ASP A 387 2.63 -0.24 18.17
C ASP A 387 4.17 -0.23 18.17
N PRO A 388 4.84 0.56 19.03
CA PRO A 388 6.30 0.77 19.01
C PRO A 388 7.12 -0.49 19.34
N ARG A 389 6.48 -1.61 19.68
CA ARG A 389 7.15 -2.87 19.99
C ARG A 389 7.62 -3.63 18.75
N TYR A 390 7.06 -3.34 17.59
CA TYR A 390 7.30 -4.11 16.37
C TYR A 390 7.96 -3.27 15.29
N ALA A 391 8.74 -3.95 14.46
CA ALA A 391 9.31 -3.42 13.24
C ALA A 391 8.64 -4.03 12.00
N VAL A 392 8.78 -3.35 10.87
CA VAL A 392 8.42 -3.89 9.55
C VAL A 392 9.65 -3.85 8.65
N THR A 393 9.91 -4.97 7.97
CA THR A 393 10.95 -5.09 6.94
C THR A 393 10.32 -5.54 5.63
N ILE A 394 10.57 -4.80 4.56
CA ILE A 394 10.26 -5.19 3.18
C ILE A 394 11.61 -5.29 2.45
N GLU A 395 12.06 -6.49 2.12
CA GLU A 395 13.41 -6.69 1.61
C GLU A 395 13.48 -7.60 0.38
N ASN A 396 14.39 -7.30 -0.52
CA ASN A 396 14.67 -8.11 -1.72
C ASN A 396 13.41 -8.38 -2.56
N CYS A 397 12.42 -7.50 -2.50
CA CYS A 397 11.18 -7.63 -3.26
C CYS A 397 11.30 -6.97 -4.63
N LYS A 398 10.64 -7.54 -5.64
CA LYS A 398 10.74 -7.07 -7.02
C LYS A 398 9.37 -6.85 -7.65
N ASN A 399 9.19 -5.69 -8.26
CA ASN A 399 8.06 -5.42 -9.15
C ASN A 399 8.51 -5.37 -10.60
N THR A 400 7.96 -6.26 -11.42
CA THR A 400 8.03 -6.21 -12.89
C THR A 400 6.64 -6.15 -13.53
N GLY A 401 5.60 -6.27 -12.69
CA GLY A 401 4.21 -6.24 -13.08
C GLY A 401 3.72 -4.81 -13.33
N LYS A 402 2.61 -4.68 -14.07
CA LYS A 402 1.97 -3.39 -14.29
C LYS A 402 1.36 -2.89 -12.98
N VAL A 403 1.59 -1.62 -12.63
CA VAL A 403 1.00 -0.96 -11.46
C VAL A 403 0.40 0.37 -11.92
N PHE A 404 -0.86 0.65 -11.56
CA PHE A 404 -1.51 1.90 -11.94
C PHE A 404 -2.71 2.24 -11.04
N SER A 405 -2.84 3.50 -10.63
CA SER A 405 -4.04 4.06 -10.02
C SER A 405 -4.46 5.32 -10.79
N ALA A 406 -5.73 5.41 -11.20
CA ALA A 406 -6.17 6.52 -12.04
C ALA A 406 -6.31 7.84 -11.28
N ASN A 407 -6.83 7.77 -10.05
CA ASN A 407 -7.21 8.94 -9.25
C ASN A 407 -6.56 8.93 -7.84
N HIS A 408 -5.50 8.14 -7.63
CA HIS A 408 -4.82 8.05 -6.34
C HIS A 408 -3.34 7.66 -6.48
N TYR A 409 -2.64 7.56 -5.36
CA TYR A 409 -1.21 7.28 -5.26
C TYR A 409 -0.87 5.86 -5.68
N TYR A 410 0.22 5.72 -6.44
CA TYR A 410 0.76 4.40 -6.73
C TYR A 410 2.30 4.37 -6.80
N ALA A 411 2.86 3.21 -6.48
CA ALA A 411 4.31 3.00 -6.49
C ALA A 411 4.72 1.58 -6.88
N GLY A 412 5.97 1.41 -7.30
CA GLY A 412 6.51 0.09 -7.62
C GLY A 412 6.60 -0.85 -6.42
N ILE A 413 6.83 -0.34 -5.20
CA ILE A 413 6.93 -1.17 -3.99
C ILE A 413 5.80 -0.85 -3.01
N ALA A 414 5.74 0.36 -2.46
CA ALA A 414 4.76 0.75 -1.43
C ALA A 414 4.09 2.08 -1.78
N ALA A 415 2.76 2.13 -1.86
CA ALA A 415 2.07 3.38 -2.17
C ALA A 415 2.03 4.33 -0.97
N ASP A 416 1.66 3.83 0.21
CA ASP A 416 1.47 4.67 1.40
C ASP A 416 2.09 4.03 2.64
N ILE A 417 2.83 4.83 3.41
CA ILE A 417 3.50 4.39 4.63
C ILE A 417 3.20 5.36 5.78
N GLY A 418 2.57 4.82 6.83
CA GLY A 418 2.33 5.50 8.09
C GLY A 418 3.17 4.95 9.24
N VAL A 419 4.09 5.75 9.78
CA VAL A 419 4.86 5.45 11.00
C VAL A 419 4.37 6.32 12.15
N LYS A 420 3.48 5.79 13.00
CA LYS A 420 2.73 6.55 14.00
C LYS A 420 3.33 6.49 15.41
N ALA A 421 4.17 5.50 15.71
CA ALA A 421 4.85 5.39 16.99
C ALA A 421 6.37 5.23 16.78
N ASP A 422 7.12 5.01 17.87
CA ASP A 422 8.57 4.82 17.86
C ASP A 422 8.97 3.46 17.26
N ASN A 423 8.63 3.30 15.99
CA ASN A 423 8.81 2.09 15.21
C ASN A 423 10.07 2.16 14.36
N THR A 424 10.49 1.01 13.85
CA THR A 424 11.48 0.94 12.76
C THR A 424 10.82 0.31 11.55
N LEU A 425 10.87 1.01 10.42
CA LEU A 425 10.50 0.47 9.12
C LEU A 425 11.71 0.46 8.19
N THR A 426 11.97 -0.68 7.55
CA THR A 426 13.06 -0.83 6.58
C THR A 426 12.50 -1.31 5.24
N ILE A 427 12.85 -0.63 4.15
CA ILE A 427 12.71 -1.16 2.78
C ILE A 427 14.10 -1.30 2.19
N ALA A 428 14.53 -2.52 1.90
CA ALA A 428 15.92 -2.79 1.53
C ALA A 428 16.09 -3.71 0.32
N GLY A 429 16.95 -3.35 -0.62
CA GLY A 429 17.26 -4.20 -1.78
C GLY A 429 16.07 -4.46 -2.70
N CYS A 430 15.04 -3.62 -2.65
CA CYS A 430 13.85 -3.76 -3.49
C CYS A 430 14.06 -3.12 -4.87
N THR A 431 13.42 -3.66 -5.90
CA THR A 431 13.57 -3.16 -7.28
C THR A 431 12.23 -2.97 -7.96
N ASN A 432 12.05 -1.80 -8.58
CA ASN A 432 10.99 -1.57 -9.57
C ASN A 432 11.59 -1.54 -10.99
N GLU A 433 11.02 -2.35 -11.88
CA GLU A 433 11.41 -2.44 -13.29
C GLU A 433 10.35 -1.85 -14.25
N THR A 434 9.21 -1.42 -13.71
CA THR A 434 8.03 -1.08 -14.50
C THR A 434 7.99 0.41 -14.84
N ASP A 435 7.63 0.72 -16.09
CA ASP A 435 7.33 2.07 -16.56
C ASP A 435 5.99 2.57 -16.01
N PHE A 436 5.98 3.83 -15.56
CA PHE A 436 4.81 4.57 -15.11
C PHE A 436 4.58 5.72 -16.08
N THR A 437 3.54 5.64 -16.90
CA THR A 437 3.33 6.60 -18.01
C THR A 437 2.08 7.48 -17.86
N GLU A 438 1.30 7.28 -16.81
CA GLU A 438 0.01 7.94 -16.58
C GLU A 438 -0.22 8.13 -15.07
N GLY A 439 -0.96 9.15 -14.63
CA GLY A 439 -1.28 9.35 -13.20
C GLY A 439 -0.10 9.88 -12.38
N GLU A 440 -0.19 9.81 -11.04
CA GLU A 440 0.88 10.23 -10.13
C GLU A 440 1.58 9.00 -9.52
N GLY A 441 2.80 8.70 -9.99
CA GLY A 441 3.54 7.49 -9.63
C GLY A 441 4.93 7.75 -9.03
N ALA A 442 5.42 6.81 -8.23
CA ALA A 442 6.76 6.82 -7.63
C ALA A 442 7.47 5.48 -7.80
N GLY A 443 8.80 5.48 -7.96
CA GLY A 443 9.53 4.25 -8.23
C GLY A 443 9.45 3.21 -7.10
N ILE A 444 9.76 3.60 -5.86
CA ILE A 444 9.75 2.69 -4.69
C ILE A 444 8.62 3.03 -3.72
N VAL A 445 8.64 4.23 -3.13
CA VAL A 445 7.62 4.71 -2.18
C VAL A 445 6.97 5.97 -2.71
N TYR A 446 5.64 6.01 -2.74
CA TYR A 446 4.93 7.25 -3.10
C TYR A 446 4.83 8.20 -1.90
N GLU A 447 4.04 7.85 -0.89
CA GLU A 447 3.82 8.69 0.30
C GLU A 447 4.46 8.09 1.55
N LEU A 448 5.05 8.98 2.35
CA LEU A 448 5.51 8.69 3.70
C LEU A 448 5.00 9.74 4.69
N VAL A 449 4.36 9.27 5.75
CA VAL A 449 3.97 10.06 6.92
C VAL A 449 4.61 9.45 8.16
N MET A 450 5.41 10.24 8.89
CA MET A 450 6.04 9.81 10.14
C MET A 450 5.71 10.76 11.29
N GLN A 451 5.04 10.27 12.32
CA GLN A 451 4.87 11.02 13.57
C GLN A 451 6.09 10.87 14.48
N LYS A 452 6.67 9.66 14.51
CA LYS A 452 7.85 9.31 15.30
C LYS A 452 8.55 8.10 14.68
N GLY A 453 9.79 7.83 15.11
CA GLY A 453 10.49 6.58 14.83
C GLY A 453 11.48 6.68 13.68
N ASN A 454 11.84 5.53 13.09
CA ASN A 454 12.93 5.41 12.14
C ASN A 454 12.45 4.77 10.83
N MET A 455 12.84 5.36 9.71
CA MET A 455 12.69 4.77 8.39
C MET A 455 14.05 4.66 7.69
N LEU A 456 14.32 3.48 7.14
CA LEU A 456 15.49 3.21 6.32
C LEU A 456 15.05 2.72 4.94
N LEU A 457 15.46 3.46 3.90
CA LEU A 457 15.42 3.03 2.50
C LEU A 457 16.86 2.69 2.10
N SER A 458 17.20 1.42 1.88
CA SER A 458 18.59 1.01 1.63
C SER A 458 18.74 0.13 0.40
N GLY A 459 19.66 0.46 -0.51
CA GLY A 459 19.96 -0.40 -1.67
C GLY A 459 18.79 -0.60 -2.64
N ASN A 460 17.79 0.28 -2.62
CA ASN A 460 16.63 0.17 -3.50
C ASN A 460 16.94 0.75 -4.88
N VAL A 461 16.36 0.14 -5.91
CA VAL A 461 16.66 0.49 -7.30
C VAL A 461 15.39 0.72 -8.10
N ASN A 462 15.31 1.85 -8.80
CA ASN A 462 14.24 2.15 -9.73
C ASN A 462 14.75 2.26 -11.17
N HIS A 463 14.12 1.52 -12.07
CA HIS A 463 14.36 1.52 -13.51
C HIS A 463 13.11 1.98 -14.29
N GLY A 464 13.24 2.07 -15.61
CA GLY A 464 12.12 2.40 -16.51
C GLY A 464 11.94 3.90 -16.74
N THR A 465 10.70 4.37 -16.78
CA THR A 465 10.31 5.78 -16.96
C THR A 465 9.20 6.12 -15.98
N ILE A 466 9.22 7.33 -15.42
CA ILE A 466 8.12 7.89 -14.63
C ILE A 466 7.65 9.17 -15.32
N THR A 467 6.45 9.14 -15.91
CA THR A 467 5.74 10.30 -16.47
C THR A 467 4.54 10.58 -15.58
N SER A 468 4.73 11.48 -14.62
CA SER A 468 3.67 11.90 -13.72
C SER A 468 2.84 13.01 -14.38
N SER A 469 1.51 12.87 -14.38
CA SER A 469 0.59 13.98 -14.69
C SER A 469 0.39 14.91 -13.48
N GLY A 470 0.97 14.55 -12.34
CA GLY A 470 0.87 15.27 -11.08
C GLY A 470 1.95 16.32 -10.86
N GLN A 471 1.85 16.97 -9.70
CA GLN A 471 2.85 17.95 -9.27
C GLN A 471 4.18 17.32 -8.90
N ASN A 472 4.22 16.09 -8.40
CA ASN A 472 5.45 15.49 -7.85
C ASN A 472 5.77 14.15 -8.54
N ALA A 473 7.07 13.85 -8.65
CA ALA A 473 7.58 12.54 -9.03
C ALA A 473 8.98 12.31 -8.44
N ALA A 474 9.27 11.07 -8.02
CA ALA A 474 10.62 10.68 -7.65
C ALA A 474 10.94 9.20 -7.89
N GLY A 475 12.25 8.91 -8.00
CA GLY A 475 12.74 7.55 -8.24
C GLY A 475 12.62 6.63 -7.03
N ILE A 476 12.83 7.12 -5.81
CA ILE A 476 12.81 6.29 -4.59
C ILE A 476 11.70 6.73 -3.63
N LEU A 477 11.62 8.00 -3.26
CA LEU A 477 10.61 8.51 -2.31
C LEU A 477 9.98 9.79 -2.85
N CYS A 478 8.71 9.77 -3.22
CA CYS A 478 8.09 10.91 -3.94
C CYS A 478 7.60 12.03 -3.03
N TYR A 479 6.90 11.68 -1.96
CA TYR A 479 6.15 12.64 -1.16
C TYR A 479 6.28 12.31 0.33
N THR A 480 6.70 13.31 1.10
CA THR A 480 6.81 13.24 2.56
C THR A 480 6.01 14.37 3.16
N ALA A 481 5.01 14.09 3.98
CA ALA A 481 4.16 15.10 4.58
C ALA A 481 3.74 14.76 6.01
N ASN A 482 3.22 15.77 6.72
CA ASN A 482 2.68 15.62 8.08
C ASN A 482 3.64 14.94 9.06
N MET A 483 4.92 15.26 8.91
CA MET A 483 5.98 14.71 9.75
C MET A 483 5.90 15.34 11.15
N GLY A 484 6.03 14.52 12.19
CA GLY A 484 6.06 14.96 13.59
C GLY A 484 7.42 15.53 14.00
N ASP A 485 7.67 15.56 15.30
CA ASP A 485 8.82 16.28 15.87
C ASP A 485 10.05 15.38 16.14
N ASP A 486 9.91 14.05 16.03
CA ASP A 486 10.92 13.07 16.47
C ASP A 486 11.05 11.87 15.52
N TRP A 487 11.54 12.11 14.30
CA TRP A 487 11.68 11.08 13.26
C TRP A 487 13.09 11.04 12.65
N GLN A 488 13.53 9.86 12.23
CA GLN A 488 14.79 9.69 11.49
C GLN A 488 14.51 9.01 10.16
N LEU A 489 14.84 9.68 9.07
CA LEU A 489 14.74 9.14 7.72
C LEU A 489 16.13 9.02 7.11
N ASN A 490 16.50 7.80 6.70
CA ASN A 490 17.77 7.52 6.03
C ASN A 490 17.50 6.89 4.67
N ILE A 491 18.12 7.44 3.63
CA ILE A 491 18.13 6.88 2.27
C ILE A 491 19.58 6.58 1.90
N GLU A 492 19.91 5.31 1.76
CA GLU A 492 21.29 4.83 1.64
C GLU A 492 21.46 3.91 0.44
N ASP A 493 22.55 4.07 -0.31
CA ASP A 493 22.95 3.16 -1.40
C ASP A 493 21.85 2.93 -2.48
N CYS A 494 20.91 3.88 -2.65
CA CYS A 494 19.80 3.74 -3.59
C CYS A 494 20.15 4.31 -4.98
N GLU A 495 19.57 3.71 -6.03
CA GLU A 495 19.85 4.08 -7.42
C GLU A 495 18.55 4.34 -8.20
N ASN A 496 18.49 5.47 -8.91
CA ASN A 496 17.49 5.72 -9.92
C ASN A 496 18.15 5.82 -11.29
N THR A 497 17.74 4.95 -12.20
CA THR A 497 18.11 5.04 -13.62
C THR A 497 16.95 5.48 -14.50
N ALA A 498 15.76 5.65 -13.93
CA ALA A 498 14.56 5.97 -14.69
C ALA A 498 14.55 7.42 -15.13
N ASP A 499 14.15 7.68 -16.36
CA ASP A 499 13.82 9.04 -16.81
C ASP A 499 12.53 9.48 -16.10
N ILE A 500 12.55 10.64 -15.42
CA ILE A 500 11.43 11.15 -14.64
C ILE A 500 10.96 12.49 -15.21
N SER A 501 9.65 12.61 -15.40
CA SER A 501 8.99 13.87 -15.74
C SER A 501 7.74 14.09 -14.89
N SER A 502 7.51 15.34 -14.50
CA SER A 502 6.29 15.77 -13.81
C SER A 502 5.89 17.19 -14.26
N GLU A 503 4.72 17.66 -13.81
CA GLU A 503 4.37 19.07 -14.00
C GLU A 503 5.21 19.97 -13.08
N GLY A 504 5.35 19.65 -11.80
CA GLY A 504 6.03 20.49 -10.81
C GLY A 504 7.45 20.02 -10.50
N ASN A 505 7.55 19.30 -9.40
CA ASN A 505 8.77 18.92 -8.71
C ASN A 505 9.24 17.53 -9.13
N VAL A 506 10.55 17.39 -9.30
CA VAL A 506 11.16 16.11 -9.70
C VAL A 506 12.42 15.85 -8.89
N GLY A 507 12.39 14.79 -8.08
CA GLY A 507 13.55 14.29 -7.35
C GLY A 507 14.11 13.04 -8.01
N GLY A 508 15.40 13.04 -8.39
CA GLY A 508 16.00 11.81 -8.93
C GLY A 508 15.95 10.66 -7.92
N ILE A 509 16.19 10.95 -6.63
CA ILE A 509 16.04 9.99 -5.53
C ILE A 509 14.81 10.31 -4.69
N ALA A 510 14.73 11.53 -4.16
CA ALA A 510 13.67 11.92 -3.24
C ALA A 510 13.03 13.26 -3.60
N GLY A 511 11.71 13.34 -3.44
CA GLY A 511 10.92 14.55 -3.39
C GLY A 511 10.47 14.80 -1.95
N PHE A 512 10.59 16.06 -1.49
CA PHE A 512 10.25 16.45 -0.14
C PHE A 512 9.37 17.71 -0.15
N THR A 513 8.23 17.65 0.51
CA THR A 513 7.16 18.66 0.42
C THR A 513 6.55 18.84 1.81
N ALA A 514 7.12 19.68 2.69
CA ALA A 514 6.59 19.76 4.06
C ALA A 514 6.68 21.12 4.78
N TYR A 515 5.74 21.26 5.72
CA TYR A 515 5.35 22.42 6.55
C TYR A 515 6.13 22.55 7.88
N TYR A 516 5.94 23.69 8.55
CA TYR A 516 6.82 24.34 9.53
C TYR A 516 7.30 23.58 10.79
N LYS A 517 8.59 23.85 11.07
CA LYS A 517 9.36 23.91 12.34
C LYS A 517 9.05 22.91 13.45
N THR A 518 10.04 22.05 13.70
CA THR A 518 10.20 21.35 14.97
C THR A 518 11.55 21.78 15.57
N ASP A 519 11.53 22.42 16.76
CA ASP A 519 12.73 22.88 17.48
C ASP A 519 13.41 21.73 18.28
N GLU A 520 13.08 20.46 17.97
CA GLU A 520 13.47 19.30 18.76
C GLU A 520 14.65 18.51 18.15
N ALA A 521 15.57 18.08 19.02
CA ALA A 521 16.86 17.49 18.64
C ALA A 521 16.79 16.05 18.09
N GLY A 522 15.60 15.46 17.96
CA GLY A 522 15.41 14.06 17.54
C GLY A 522 15.31 13.87 16.03
N SER A 523 14.92 14.91 15.28
CA SER A 523 14.60 14.81 13.86
C SER A 523 15.82 14.93 12.95
N SER A 524 15.99 14.00 11.99
CA SER A 524 17.07 14.06 11.00
C SER A 524 16.70 13.40 9.67
N PHE A 525 17.24 13.94 8.59
CA PHE A 525 17.13 13.38 7.25
C PHE A 525 18.52 13.17 6.64
N ASN A 526 18.87 11.94 6.27
CA ASN A 526 20.15 11.63 5.67
C ASN A 526 19.97 10.94 4.31
N ILE A 527 20.72 11.40 3.31
CA ILE A 527 20.87 10.73 2.01
C ILE A 527 22.35 10.42 1.82
N GLN A 528 22.69 9.15 1.66
CA GLN A 528 24.07 8.70 1.55
C GLN A 528 24.27 7.75 0.38
N ASN A 529 25.37 7.92 -0.37
CA ASN A 529 25.79 7.03 -1.45
C ASN A 529 24.72 6.79 -2.55
N CYS A 530 23.79 7.71 -2.73
CA CYS A 530 22.71 7.54 -3.69
C CYS A 530 23.07 8.07 -5.08
N LYS A 531 22.52 7.45 -6.13
CA LYS A 531 22.87 7.74 -7.52
C LYS A 531 21.65 7.97 -8.39
N ASN A 532 21.63 9.09 -9.11
CA ASN A 532 20.68 9.33 -10.18
C ASN A 532 21.40 9.39 -11.54
N SER A 533 21.04 8.49 -12.45
CA SER A 533 21.49 8.54 -13.84
C SER A 533 20.38 8.84 -14.84
N GLY A 534 19.11 8.79 -14.40
CA GLY A 534 17.96 9.11 -15.23
C GLY A 534 17.79 10.61 -15.45
N ASN A 535 17.28 11.01 -16.62
CA ASN A 535 17.02 12.40 -16.93
C ASN A 535 15.76 12.88 -16.20
N LEU A 536 15.81 14.12 -15.71
CA LEU A 536 14.74 14.72 -14.93
C LEU A 536 14.20 15.93 -15.70
N SER A 537 12.88 16.02 -15.84
CA SER A 537 12.28 17.16 -16.52
C SER A 537 10.97 17.64 -15.92
N SER A 538 10.77 18.95 -15.94
CA SER A 538 9.51 19.57 -15.51
C SER A 538 8.89 20.34 -16.67
N THR A 539 7.58 20.22 -16.79
CA THR A 539 6.80 20.91 -17.83
C THR A 539 6.18 22.21 -17.34
N THR A 540 6.52 22.71 -16.15
CA THR A 540 6.06 24.03 -15.67
C THR A 540 7.16 25.07 -15.68
N THR A 541 6.72 26.31 -15.52
CA THR A 541 7.53 27.50 -15.28
C THR A 541 7.81 27.75 -13.80
N ASN A 542 7.28 26.87 -12.92
CA ASN A 542 7.30 26.95 -11.46
C ASN A 542 7.48 25.54 -10.88
N GLY A 543 8.73 25.11 -10.73
CA GLY A 543 9.02 23.79 -10.18
C GLY A 543 10.45 23.69 -9.64
N TYR A 544 10.65 22.72 -8.74
CA TYR A 544 11.94 22.42 -8.15
C TYR A 544 12.44 21.07 -8.65
N ILE A 545 13.59 21.04 -9.32
CA ILE A 545 14.22 19.79 -9.74
C ILE A 545 15.54 19.62 -9.00
N GLY A 546 15.70 18.46 -8.36
CA GLY A 546 16.94 18.05 -7.73
C GLY A 546 17.41 16.72 -8.29
N GLY A 547 18.66 16.66 -8.76
CA GLY A 547 19.25 15.41 -9.24
C GLY A 547 19.20 14.29 -8.20
N ILE A 548 19.30 14.64 -6.92
CA ILE A 548 19.10 13.73 -5.79
C ILE A 548 17.84 14.11 -5.02
N LEU A 549 17.74 15.37 -4.58
CA LEU A 549 16.69 15.82 -3.67
C LEU A 549 15.97 17.06 -4.21
N ALA A 550 14.69 16.92 -4.53
CA ALA A 550 13.79 18.04 -4.80
C ALA A 550 13.02 18.44 -3.54
N VAL A 551 12.86 19.75 -3.32
CA VAL A 551 12.30 20.31 -2.08
C VAL A 551 11.38 21.47 -2.39
N ASP A 552 10.13 21.39 -1.94
CA ASP A 552 9.12 22.46 -1.97
C ASP A 552 8.89 23.06 -0.56
N GLY A 553 9.97 23.20 0.20
CA GLY A 553 9.96 23.65 1.59
C GLY A 553 10.65 22.67 2.53
N PHE A 554 11.59 23.19 3.31
CA PHE A 554 12.44 22.40 4.18
C PHE A 554 12.02 22.60 5.64
N MET A 555 11.90 21.56 6.46
CA MET A 555 11.34 21.67 7.83
C MET A 555 12.29 22.18 8.92
N GLN A 556 13.31 22.97 8.57
CA GLN A 556 14.43 23.30 9.48
C GLN A 556 15.07 22.05 10.13
N THR A 557 15.09 20.93 9.42
CA THR A 557 15.60 19.65 9.92
C THR A 557 17.09 19.50 9.65
N GLN A 558 17.82 18.94 10.62
CA GLN A 558 19.22 18.53 10.45
C GLN A 558 19.31 17.56 9.26
N THR A 559 20.01 17.96 8.20
CA THR A 559 20.08 17.17 6.98
C THR A 559 21.49 16.98 6.48
N THR A 560 21.82 15.74 6.10
CA THR A 560 23.09 15.38 5.50
C THR A 560 22.86 14.75 4.14
N ILE A 561 23.59 15.23 3.13
CA ILE A 561 23.64 14.63 1.80
C ILE A 561 25.11 14.35 1.52
N ASP A 562 25.51 13.09 1.54
CA ASP A 562 26.90 12.70 1.43
C ASP A 562 27.14 11.67 0.33
N SER A 563 28.20 11.88 -0.44
CA SER A 563 28.69 10.90 -1.42
C SER A 563 27.64 10.53 -2.49
N CYS A 564 26.76 11.47 -2.84
CA CYS A 564 25.73 11.26 -3.86
C CYS A 564 26.17 11.73 -5.25
N GLU A 565 25.69 11.05 -6.28
CA GLU A 565 26.06 11.31 -7.68
C GLU A 565 24.83 11.55 -8.56
N ASN A 566 24.83 12.66 -9.30
CA ASN A 566 23.88 12.88 -10.39
C ASN A 566 24.61 12.95 -11.73
N SER A 567 24.25 12.06 -12.65
CA SER A 567 24.70 12.11 -14.04
C SER A 567 23.57 12.40 -15.04
N GLY A 568 22.32 12.35 -14.59
CA GLY A 568 21.15 12.65 -15.41
C GLY A 568 21.04 14.13 -15.78
N THR A 569 20.48 14.42 -16.95
CA THR A 569 20.20 15.81 -17.36
C THR A 569 18.98 16.34 -16.63
N ILE A 570 19.02 17.61 -16.21
CA ILE A 570 17.88 18.31 -15.61
C ILE A 570 17.40 19.38 -16.57
N SER A 571 16.11 19.35 -16.92
CA SER A 571 15.53 20.24 -17.93
C SER A 571 14.15 20.78 -17.56
N PHE A 572 13.99 22.11 -17.58
CA PHE A 572 12.67 22.75 -17.61
C PHE A 572 12.25 22.95 -19.06
N THR A 573 11.24 22.23 -19.51
CA THR A 573 10.95 22.07 -20.95
C THR A 573 9.85 22.99 -21.47
N LYS A 574 9.20 23.76 -20.60
CA LYS A 574 8.14 24.70 -20.99
C LYS A 574 8.57 26.14 -20.74
N SER A 575 8.51 26.95 -21.78
CA SER A 575 8.71 28.39 -21.66
C SER A 575 7.48 29.08 -21.10
N TRP A 576 7.71 30.11 -20.28
CA TRP A 576 6.71 31.15 -20.01
C TRP A 576 6.48 31.95 -21.30
N VAL A 577 5.22 32.16 -21.69
CA VAL A 577 4.85 32.99 -22.84
C VAL A 577 4.07 34.19 -22.34
N MET A 578 4.71 35.37 -22.35
CA MET A 578 4.12 36.58 -21.79
C MET A 578 2.96 37.08 -22.65
N GLN A 579 1.79 37.30 -22.05
CA GLN A 579 0.58 37.76 -22.73
C GLN A 579 0.26 39.24 -22.45
N GLU A 580 -0.46 39.90 -23.35
CA GLU A 580 -0.79 41.34 -23.23
C GLU A 580 -1.60 41.67 -21.96
N ASN A 581 -2.40 40.73 -21.44
CA ASN A 581 -3.14 40.92 -20.20
C ASN A 581 -2.25 40.89 -18.94
N GLU A 582 -1.09 40.24 -18.98
CA GLU A 582 -0.11 40.22 -17.87
C GLU A 582 0.68 41.54 -17.78
N LEU A 583 0.62 42.40 -18.81
CA LEU A 583 1.13 43.78 -18.76
C LEU A 583 0.29 44.68 -17.87
N LYS A 584 -0.95 44.29 -17.56
CA LYS A 584 -1.85 45.08 -16.74
C LYS A 584 -1.51 44.86 -15.27
N THR A 585 -0.85 45.84 -14.67
CA THR A 585 -0.61 45.89 -13.21
C THR A 585 -1.79 46.49 -12.45
N GLU A 586 -2.96 46.61 -13.08
CA GLU A 586 -4.16 47.23 -12.51
C GLU A 586 -5.37 46.31 -12.78
N ASN A 587 -6.16 46.05 -11.73
CA ASN A 587 -7.41 45.28 -11.86
C ASN A 587 -8.49 46.10 -12.59
N ASP A 588 -9.66 45.49 -12.86
CA ASP A 588 -10.77 46.14 -13.58
C ASP A 588 -11.31 47.41 -12.87
N ASP A 589 -10.99 47.60 -11.58
CA ASP A 589 -11.35 48.77 -10.77
C ASP A 589 -10.25 49.86 -10.76
N GLY A 590 -9.14 49.66 -11.46
CA GLY A 590 -8.02 50.59 -11.53
C GLY A 590 -7.13 50.62 -10.28
N GLU A 591 -7.25 49.61 -9.41
CA GLU A 591 -6.33 49.43 -8.30
C GLU A 591 -5.06 48.75 -8.80
N LYS A 592 -3.90 49.28 -8.42
CA LYS A 592 -2.63 48.62 -8.70
C LYS A 592 -2.56 47.30 -7.94
N GLU A 593 -2.50 46.20 -8.68
CA GLU A 593 -2.10 44.92 -8.08
C GLU A 593 -0.62 45.01 -7.71
N ASP A 594 -0.27 44.51 -6.53
CA ASP A 594 1.09 44.50 -6.07
C ASP A 594 1.89 43.49 -6.89
N ALA A 595 2.57 43.99 -7.91
CA ALA A 595 3.45 43.23 -8.80
C ALA A 595 4.51 42.39 -8.05
N SER A 596 4.77 42.67 -6.76
CA SER A 596 5.63 41.83 -5.92
C SER A 596 5.04 40.46 -5.58
N LEU A 597 3.74 40.22 -5.81
CA LEU A 597 3.03 39.00 -5.41
C LEU A 597 3.17 37.83 -6.39
N PHE A 598 3.87 37.96 -7.52
CA PHE A 598 4.02 36.85 -8.48
C PHE A 598 5.46 36.77 -8.99
N THR A 599 6.14 35.66 -8.70
CA THR A 599 7.46 35.34 -9.24
C THR A 599 7.42 33.94 -9.83
N LEU A 600 7.69 33.86 -11.13
CA LEU A 600 7.94 32.60 -11.82
C LEU A 600 9.38 32.16 -11.58
N SER A 601 9.59 30.89 -11.22
CA SER A 601 10.91 30.39 -10.87
C SER A 601 11.20 29.01 -11.44
N VAL A 602 12.32 28.91 -12.16
CA VAL A 602 12.94 27.62 -12.52
C VAL A 602 14.14 27.40 -11.60
N MET A 603 14.02 26.43 -10.71
CA MET A 603 15.04 26.14 -9.69
C MET A 603 15.53 24.70 -9.86
N GLY A 604 16.73 24.56 -10.44
CA GLY A 604 17.33 23.27 -10.74
C GLY A 604 18.69 23.12 -10.09
N GLY A 605 18.86 22.10 -9.26
CA GLY A 605 20.15 21.75 -8.68
C GLY A 605 20.60 20.37 -9.08
N GLY A 606 21.87 20.26 -9.48
CA GLY A 606 22.46 18.96 -9.81
C GLY A 606 22.39 17.94 -8.67
N ILE A 607 22.36 18.38 -7.41
CA ILE A 607 22.14 17.52 -6.25
C ILE A 607 20.84 17.92 -5.54
N VAL A 608 20.71 19.17 -5.11
CA VAL A 608 19.56 19.68 -4.35
C VAL A 608 18.87 20.79 -5.11
N GLY A 609 17.57 20.67 -5.35
CA GLY A 609 16.79 21.69 -6.05
C GLY A 609 16.75 23.02 -5.30
N ARG A 610 16.29 23.00 -4.04
CA ARG A 610 16.15 24.20 -3.20
C ARG A 610 16.37 23.89 -1.72
N ILE A 611 16.84 24.87 -0.95
CA ILE A 611 16.79 24.87 0.52
C ILE A 611 16.11 26.17 0.99
N GLY A 612 15.03 26.07 1.77
CA GLY A 612 14.36 27.26 2.28
C GLY A 612 12.98 26.98 2.81
N GLU A 613 12.28 28.05 3.19
CA GLU A 613 10.91 27.99 3.66
C GLU A 613 9.97 27.53 2.53
N ALA A 614 8.92 26.78 2.88
CA ALA A 614 7.85 26.45 1.94
C ALA A 614 7.16 27.74 1.50
N VAL A 615 7.05 27.97 0.19
CA VAL A 615 6.41 29.18 -0.32
C VAL A 615 5.26 28.75 -1.22
N MET A 616 4.03 28.96 -0.77
CA MET A 616 2.86 28.88 -1.64
C MET A 616 2.93 30.02 -2.67
N LEU A 617 3.52 29.72 -3.83
CA LEU A 617 3.35 30.42 -5.12
C LEU A 617 3.51 31.95 -5.17
N SER A 618 4.07 32.62 -4.16
CA SER A 618 4.27 34.06 -4.19
C SER A 618 5.25 34.49 -3.10
N VAL A 619 6.11 35.44 -3.41
CA VAL A 619 7.01 36.16 -2.49
C VAL A 619 7.97 35.29 -1.66
N ASP A 620 9.11 34.93 -2.24
CA ASP A 620 10.35 35.10 -1.45
C ASP A 620 10.68 36.60 -1.49
N ALA A 621 9.97 37.36 -0.65
CA ALA A 621 10.31 38.75 -0.34
C ALA A 621 11.56 38.84 0.56
N ASP A 622 12.10 37.70 0.98
CA ASP A 622 13.30 37.60 1.78
C ASP A 622 14.54 37.71 0.88
N LYS A 623 15.40 38.66 1.22
CA LYS A 623 16.72 38.78 0.60
C LYS A 623 17.59 37.65 1.16
N PRO A 624 18.20 36.83 0.29
CA PRO A 624 19.01 35.72 0.76
C PRO A 624 20.22 36.22 1.57
N ASP A 625 20.56 35.50 2.64
CA ASP A 625 21.71 35.84 3.48
C ASP A 625 22.94 35.00 3.11
N GLY A 626 23.89 35.62 2.42
CA GLY A 626 25.15 34.98 2.05
C GLY A 626 26.01 34.54 3.25
N GLN A 627 25.75 35.00 4.48
CA GLN A 627 26.46 34.54 5.69
C GLN A 627 26.02 33.14 6.15
N GLU A 628 24.85 32.68 5.70
CA GLU A 628 24.33 31.35 6.01
C GLU A 628 24.80 30.29 4.99
N ILE A 629 25.58 30.70 3.99
CA ILE A 629 26.32 29.82 3.06
C ILE A 629 27.70 29.49 3.64
N ASN A 630 28.12 28.23 3.51
CA ASN A 630 29.39 27.69 4.00
C ASN A 630 29.59 27.79 5.52
N LYS A 631 28.50 27.99 6.28
CA LYS A 631 28.53 28.08 7.74
C LYS A 631 28.89 26.72 8.37
N LYS A 632 29.88 26.67 9.26
CA LYS A 632 30.40 25.40 9.80
C LYS A 632 29.35 24.57 10.58
N ASP A 633 28.45 25.25 11.28
CA ASP A 633 27.31 24.69 12.01
C ASP A 633 26.01 24.79 11.21
N ALA A 634 26.10 24.79 9.88
CA ALA A 634 24.93 24.80 9.01
C ALA A 634 23.98 23.63 9.29
N LEU A 635 22.69 23.92 9.10
CA LEU A 635 21.61 22.97 9.24
C LEU A 635 21.69 21.84 8.20
N VAL A 636 21.99 22.21 6.95
CA VAL A 636 22.15 21.29 5.83
C VAL A 636 23.63 21.14 5.49
N ARG A 637 24.11 19.91 5.39
CA ARG A 637 25.48 19.58 4.96
C ARG A 637 25.43 18.79 3.66
N ILE A 638 26.12 19.28 2.65
CA ILE A 638 26.25 18.61 1.36
C ILE A 638 27.74 18.33 1.13
N SER A 639 28.14 17.06 1.20
CA SER A 639 29.54 16.66 1.15
C SER A 639 29.80 15.58 0.11
N ASN A 640 30.98 15.61 -0.50
CA ASN A 640 31.47 14.57 -1.41
C ASN A 640 30.54 14.29 -2.61
N CYS A 641 29.67 15.23 -2.96
CA CYS A 641 28.67 15.04 -4.01
C CYS A 641 29.23 15.40 -5.39
N VAL A 642 28.76 14.70 -6.42
CA VAL A 642 29.23 14.87 -7.80
C VAL A 642 28.04 15.09 -8.72
N ASN A 643 28.03 16.20 -9.46
CA ASN A 643 27.11 16.39 -10.57
C ASN A 643 27.86 16.47 -11.90
N THR A 644 27.60 15.51 -12.79
CA THR A 644 28.05 15.57 -14.18
C THR A 644 26.92 15.88 -15.16
N GLY A 645 25.67 15.87 -14.69
CA GLY A 645 24.48 16.15 -15.48
C GLY A 645 24.43 17.59 -15.99
N ALA A 646 23.91 17.75 -17.22
CA ALA A 646 23.66 19.06 -17.78
C ALA A 646 22.39 19.68 -17.16
N LEU A 647 22.37 21.01 -17.08
CA LEU A 647 21.23 21.80 -16.61
C LEU A 647 20.73 22.66 -17.76
N SER A 648 19.42 22.65 -18.03
CA SER A 648 18.82 23.50 -19.06
C SER A 648 17.42 23.98 -18.67
N TYR A 649 17.01 25.09 -19.26
CA TYR A 649 15.65 25.64 -19.18
C TYR A 649 15.34 26.40 -20.46
N GLU A 650 14.05 26.51 -20.78
CA GLU A 650 13.58 27.36 -21.87
C GLU A 650 13.41 28.81 -21.40
N GLU A 651 13.99 29.76 -22.14
CA GLU A 651 13.89 31.19 -21.81
C GLU A 651 12.50 31.75 -22.12
N PRO A 652 11.99 32.73 -21.34
CA PRO A 652 10.73 33.40 -21.60
C PRO A 652 10.56 33.84 -23.05
N GLN A 653 9.38 33.59 -23.61
CA GLN A 653 9.02 33.93 -24.98
C GLN A 653 7.97 35.04 -25.00
N LYS A 654 8.02 35.84 -26.07
CA LYS A 654 7.06 36.90 -26.32
C LYS A 654 5.73 36.33 -26.84
N GLY A 655 4.62 36.67 -26.20
CA GLY A 655 3.28 36.40 -26.73
C GLY A 655 2.79 37.48 -27.71
N ASP A 656 1.59 37.26 -28.23
CA ASP A 656 0.95 38.18 -29.16
C ASP A 656 0.59 39.50 -28.47
N GLY A 657 0.87 40.64 -29.12
CA GLY A 657 0.57 41.97 -28.58
C GLY A 657 1.62 42.54 -27.61
N VAL A 658 2.56 41.73 -27.11
CA VAL A 658 3.64 42.17 -26.22
C VAL A 658 4.82 42.72 -27.03
N THR A 659 5.52 43.76 -26.55
CA THR A 659 6.78 44.23 -27.16
C THR A 659 8.00 43.55 -26.55
N GLU A 660 9.14 43.57 -27.24
CA GLU A 660 10.38 42.97 -26.70
C GLU A 660 10.85 43.69 -25.42
N GLU A 661 10.64 45.01 -25.36
CA GLU A 661 10.97 45.84 -24.20
C GLU A 661 10.09 45.47 -22.99
N ASP A 662 8.80 45.21 -23.24
CA ASP A 662 7.89 44.77 -22.21
C ASP A 662 8.24 43.37 -21.67
N LEU A 663 8.59 42.43 -22.56
CA LEU A 663 9.06 41.10 -22.18
C LEU A 663 10.33 41.19 -21.32
N GLN A 664 11.32 41.97 -21.76
CA GLN A 664 12.57 42.11 -21.02
C GLN A 664 12.32 42.67 -19.62
N LYS A 665 11.53 43.74 -19.51
CA LYS A 665 11.19 44.36 -18.23
C LYS A 665 10.43 43.42 -17.30
N ALA A 666 9.52 42.63 -17.86
CA ALA A 666 8.75 41.65 -17.11
C ALA A 666 9.61 40.48 -16.66
N ALA A 667 10.48 39.95 -17.52
CA ALA A 667 11.43 38.90 -17.15
C ALA A 667 12.37 39.35 -16.03
N GLU A 668 12.91 40.58 -16.10
CA GLU A 668 13.75 41.14 -15.03
C GLU A 668 13.01 41.32 -13.69
N THR A 669 11.68 41.43 -13.72
CA THR A 669 10.86 41.68 -12.52
C THR A 669 10.28 40.41 -11.93
N TYR A 670 9.83 39.48 -12.78
CA TYR A 670 8.96 38.37 -12.39
C TYR A 670 9.58 37.00 -12.64
N TRP A 671 10.67 36.89 -13.40
CA TRP A 671 11.28 35.61 -13.75
C TRP A 671 12.62 35.43 -13.05
N LYS A 672 12.78 34.31 -12.34
CA LYS A 672 14.05 33.93 -11.72
C LYS A 672 14.48 32.56 -12.22
N ALA A 673 15.66 32.51 -12.84
CA ALA A 673 16.32 31.25 -13.18
C ALA A 673 17.46 30.97 -12.20
N SER A 674 17.42 29.82 -11.54
CA SER A 674 18.40 29.40 -10.53
C SER A 674 18.87 27.98 -10.80
N MET A 675 19.89 27.85 -11.66
CA MET A 675 20.44 26.58 -12.10
C MET A 675 21.86 26.38 -11.57
N GLY A 676 22.02 25.52 -10.56
CA GLY A 676 23.30 25.31 -9.89
C GLY A 676 23.80 23.88 -9.97
N GLY A 677 25.13 23.72 -10.10
CA GLY A 677 25.77 22.41 -10.21
C GLY A 677 25.53 21.49 -9.03
N ILE A 678 25.38 22.05 -7.82
CA ILE A 678 25.07 21.31 -6.61
C ILE A 678 23.72 21.76 -6.06
N LEU A 679 23.54 23.06 -5.84
CA LEU A 679 22.34 23.64 -5.25
C LEU A 679 21.67 24.61 -6.22
N GLY A 680 20.39 24.41 -6.52
CA GLY A 680 19.61 25.31 -7.36
C GLY A 680 19.43 26.67 -6.71
N ASP A 681 18.69 26.73 -5.60
CA ASP A 681 18.43 27.99 -4.86
C ASP A 681 18.46 27.79 -3.33
N CYS A 682 18.70 28.88 -2.59
CA CYS A 682 18.52 28.95 -1.15
C CYS A 682 17.87 30.25 -0.72
N SER A 683 16.84 30.20 0.12
CA SER A 683 16.40 31.40 0.85
C SER A 683 17.44 31.77 1.91
N CYS A 684 17.99 30.77 2.61
CA CYS A 684 19.11 30.92 3.56
C CYS A 684 18.86 32.01 4.63
N THR A 685 17.59 32.18 5.02
CA THR A 685 17.14 33.06 6.10
C THR A 685 16.43 32.22 7.16
N ASN A 686 15.98 32.86 8.25
CA ASN A 686 15.08 32.26 9.25
C ASN A 686 15.58 30.98 9.95
N GLY A 687 16.85 30.57 9.80
CA GLY A 687 17.43 29.34 10.36
C GLY A 687 17.89 28.34 9.30
N TYR A 688 17.55 28.56 8.02
CA TYR A 688 18.10 27.79 6.91
C TYR A 688 19.55 28.21 6.63
N SER A 689 20.43 27.22 6.63
CA SER A 689 21.86 27.41 6.37
C SER A 689 22.43 26.15 5.72
N VAL A 690 23.43 26.33 4.87
CA VAL A 690 24.03 25.23 4.11
C VAL A 690 25.55 25.29 4.15
N ASN A 691 26.18 24.13 4.24
CA ASN A 691 27.62 23.97 4.13
C ASN A 691 27.96 22.94 3.07
N PHE A 692 28.98 23.26 2.27
CA PHE A 692 29.48 22.41 1.21
C PHE A 692 30.90 21.94 1.54
N GLU A 693 31.18 20.65 1.32
CA GLU A 693 32.53 20.11 1.46
C GLU A 693 32.85 19.14 0.32
N ASN A 694 33.92 19.39 -0.44
CA ASN A 694 34.45 18.46 -1.45
C ASN A 694 33.43 18.05 -2.54
N CYS A 695 32.58 18.99 -2.99
CA CYS A 695 31.62 18.75 -4.07
C CYS A 695 32.23 19.09 -5.45
N THR A 696 31.81 18.39 -6.50
CA THR A 696 32.28 18.63 -7.88
C THR A 696 31.12 18.76 -8.86
N TYR A 697 31.23 19.68 -9.82
CA TYR A 697 30.17 19.97 -10.79
C TYR A 697 30.74 20.45 -12.14
N ASN A 698 29.97 20.25 -13.22
CA ASN A 698 30.35 20.64 -14.60
C ASN A 698 29.72 21.97 -15.08
N THR A 699 28.89 22.61 -14.25
CA THR A 699 28.21 23.88 -14.56
C THR A 699 29.10 25.09 -14.26
N GLU A 700 28.68 26.28 -14.69
CA GLU A 700 29.44 27.52 -14.45
C GLU A 700 29.54 27.86 -12.96
N ARG A 701 28.47 27.60 -12.20
CA ARG A 701 28.39 27.84 -10.76
C ARG A 701 27.86 26.62 -10.02
N GLY A 702 28.30 26.45 -8.78
CA GLY A 702 27.83 25.41 -7.88
C GLY A 702 26.49 25.76 -7.27
N ILE A 703 26.27 27.04 -6.96
CA ILE A 703 24.98 27.60 -6.55
C ILE A 703 24.35 28.39 -7.71
N GLY A 704 23.08 28.09 -8.03
CA GLY A 704 22.37 28.74 -9.13
C GLY A 704 22.04 30.21 -8.86
N ASN A 705 21.64 30.53 -7.64
CA ASN A 705 21.23 31.88 -7.26
C ASN A 705 22.43 32.85 -7.31
N THR A 706 22.34 33.88 -8.15
CA THR A 706 23.41 34.85 -8.42
C THR A 706 23.63 35.89 -7.32
N GLU A 707 22.70 35.98 -6.37
CA GLU A 707 22.84 36.87 -5.20
C GLU A 707 23.65 36.23 -4.06
N LEU A 708 23.83 34.90 -4.11
CA LEU A 708 24.58 34.13 -3.13
C LEU A 708 26.04 33.92 -3.55
N PRO A 709 26.99 33.80 -2.60
CA PRO A 709 28.35 33.37 -2.92
C PRO A 709 28.35 31.95 -3.51
N ASP A 710 29.32 31.64 -4.37
CA ASP A 710 29.47 30.28 -4.90
C ASP A 710 30.15 29.35 -3.89
N ILE A 711 30.22 28.06 -4.22
CA ILE A 711 30.86 27.02 -3.40
C ILE A 711 32.36 27.30 -3.29
N GLU A 712 32.93 27.10 -2.09
CA GLU A 712 34.36 27.24 -1.80
C GLU A 712 35.17 25.97 -2.07
#